data_AF-A0A2V9RJ20-F1
#
_entry.id   AF-A0A2V9RJ20-F1
#
_cell.length_a   1.000
_cell.length_b   1.000
_cell.length_c   1.000
_cell.angle_alpha   90.00
_cell.angle_beta   90.00
_cell.angle_gamma   90.00
#
_symmetry.space_group_name_H-M   'P 1'
#
loop_
_entity.id
_entity.type
_entity.pdbx_description
1 polymer ?
#
loop_
_entity_poly.entity_id
_entity_poly.type
_entity_poly.pdbx_seq_one_letter_code
_entity_poly.pdbx_strand_id
1 'polypeptide(L)'
;MRYQIYWLLFIAFTLSAVEWYSLAQDFDVVISTTNRKSFTIVDQVKDPAERKAFLALYGKMSPREKAKLAEDFLGAYPQSWLLAQVYEIAAKSYIDLEDYPNALRCGKESLRLLPESPLLLVPLANVQARQSFLTEAKQNAIKAMQQLDRLSRPDSIPEREWPDLERQLKASTLFVLGRVAVSEAFGQPSGEKRKELLRQSERHLLQARALNPLDPEIPYLMGLSYLSLGKVEGAATSFAIAYQLKGTMQPQALQQLRRIYETSNVQAQLPFETFLDKMAQKGREPASGQSIPLTGTPQANAARTAPVVAQDQPNESPGYAGSAACRQCHLEQHQAWQQTGMSRMFRPYRPENVLGEFSQNNEFYAGEEVKLRGSQLEVISGKARFLFARMVMEEGRHYFQIKHSDGRWVRYPVDYTIGSKWQQAYATRLPNGQIHVFPIQYNALHRRWINFWKIIDTEGSERADVSSFEKLGMGTSYQANCAVCHTSQLRNIKGRGFEFDNLEFRETGINCEMCHGPSARHVAAMTAGKSYTKQPLEPPVDFNRINARDYVAICAQCHMQSAMRESGPLGELNFSGRATAFFQRSQSRPLAEFSRKAFYKDGRFRETTFIVEALYRTACFQKGQVSCGHCHDPHGQNASANPKSLKFLDQPDRMCLQCHSQFAQSAERHTRHPIQSEGSRCVSCHMPPIMNSLLFQARTHQIDDIPNAAMTLRFGPEESPNACLLCHTDRGTDWLKQQLLAYNHN
;
A
#
# COMPACT_ATOMS: atom_id res chain seq x y z
N MET A 1 -24.23 27.37 -20.49
CA MET A 1 -23.87 26.30 -21.46
C MET A 1 -22.96 25.31 -20.74
N ARG A 2 -23.34 24.03 -20.81
CA ARG A 2 -22.93 22.92 -19.94
C ARG A 2 -21.41 22.69 -19.93
N TYR A 3 -20.87 22.27 -18.78
CA TYR A 3 -19.51 21.77 -18.58
C TYR A 3 -19.26 20.55 -19.47
N GLN A 4 -18.92 20.78 -20.73
CA GLN A 4 -18.24 19.83 -21.61
C GLN A 4 -16.75 20.10 -21.48
N ILE A 5 -16.03 19.29 -20.74
CA ILE A 5 -14.61 18.94 -20.93
C ILE A 5 -14.29 17.83 -19.91
N TYR A 6 -13.80 16.68 -20.41
CA TYR A 6 -13.40 15.42 -19.75
C TYR A 6 -14.41 14.24 -19.63
N TRP A 7 -15.11 13.89 -20.72
CA TRP A 7 -15.73 12.55 -20.87
C TRP A 7 -15.45 11.91 -22.24
N LEU A 8 -14.21 11.98 -22.72
CA LEU A 8 -13.81 11.47 -24.05
C LEU A 8 -12.67 10.43 -24.06
N LEU A 9 -12.57 9.58 -23.04
CA LEU A 9 -11.71 8.40 -23.10
C LEU A 9 -12.46 7.15 -22.64
N PHE A 10 -13.37 6.70 -23.50
CA PHE A 10 -13.87 5.32 -23.54
C PHE A 10 -13.81 4.88 -25.00
N ILE A 11 -12.61 4.49 -25.44
CA ILE A 11 -12.42 3.81 -26.71
C ILE A 11 -12.56 2.31 -26.46
N ALA A 12 -13.36 1.71 -27.32
CA ALA A 12 -13.76 0.33 -27.37
C ALA A 12 -12.58 -0.65 -27.47
N PHE A 13 -12.73 -1.83 -26.85
CA PHE A 13 -12.54 -3.08 -27.57
C PHE A 13 -13.37 -4.19 -26.92
N THR A 14 -14.48 -4.54 -27.58
CA THR A 14 -15.09 -5.86 -27.47
C THR A 14 -14.42 -6.78 -28.49
N LEU A 15 -14.17 -8.02 -28.10
CA LEU A 15 -13.87 -9.19 -28.95
C LEU A 15 -12.49 -9.22 -29.64
N SER A 16 -11.48 -9.70 -28.91
CA SER A 16 -10.38 -10.54 -29.43
C SER A 16 -9.58 -11.10 -28.24
N ALA A 17 -10.09 -12.17 -27.65
CA ALA A 17 -9.40 -12.96 -26.63
C ALA A 17 -9.33 -14.42 -27.09
N VAL A 18 -8.58 -14.65 -28.17
CA VAL A 18 -8.09 -15.94 -28.71
C VAL A 18 -6.90 -15.47 -29.60
N GLU A 19 -5.61 -15.80 -29.45
CA GLU A 19 -4.93 -17.04 -29.14
C GLU A 19 -3.43 -16.75 -28.80
N TRP A 20 -2.87 -17.53 -27.88
CA TRP A 20 -1.46 -17.97 -27.74
C TRP A 20 -0.32 -16.93 -27.60
N TYR A 21 0.04 -16.65 -26.33
CA TYR A 21 1.43 -16.73 -25.84
C TYR A 21 1.41 -17.25 -24.38
N SER A 22 2.02 -18.40 -24.18
CA SER A 22 2.23 -19.04 -22.89
C SER A 22 3.39 -18.38 -22.15
N LEU A 23 3.13 -17.27 -21.46
CA LEU A 23 3.99 -16.77 -20.39
C LEU A 23 3.10 -16.54 -19.16
N ALA A 24 3.21 -17.45 -18.19
CA ALA A 24 2.47 -17.44 -16.95
C ALA A 24 2.84 -16.22 -16.09
N GLN A 25 1.86 -15.38 -15.74
CA GLN A 25 1.95 -14.41 -14.65
C GLN A 25 0.57 -14.23 -14.00
N ASP A 26 0.19 -15.21 -13.17
CA ASP A 26 -1.04 -15.22 -12.37
C ASP A 26 -0.69 -15.18 -10.87
N PHE A 27 -0.13 -14.06 -10.40
CA PHE A 27 0.25 -13.95 -8.98
C PHE A 27 -0.08 -12.58 -8.38
N ASP A 28 -0.75 -12.59 -7.22
CA ASP A 28 -0.79 -11.41 -6.34
C ASP A 28 0.59 -11.08 -5.75
N VAL A 29 1.59 -11.94 -5.99
CA VAL A 29 3.01 -11.82 -5.61
C VAL A 29 3.85 -11.16 -6.70
N VAL A 30 3.25 -10.64 -7.79
CA VAL A 30 4.01 -9.86 -8.78
C VAL A 30 4.50 -8.57 -8.15
N ILE A 31 5.82 -8.45 -8.08
CA ILE A 31 6.53 -7.31 -7.48
C ILE A 31 7.11 -6.41 -8.60
N SER A 32 6.88 -6.72 -9.89
CA SER A 32 7.41 -5.98 -11.05
C SER A 32 6.39 -5.04 -11.68
N THR A 33 6.88 -4.02 -12.40
CA THR A 33 6.10 -3.07 -13.21
C THR A 33 5.81 -3.55 -14.64
N THR A 34 6.43 -4.65 -15.09
CA THR A 34 6.33 -5.18 -16.47
C THR A 34 5.45 -6.44 -16.59
N ASN A 35 4.78 -6.62 -17.73
CA ASN A 35 3.97 -7.81 -18.12
C ASN A 35 2.81 -8.22 -17.20
N ARG A 36 2.29 -7.26 -16.43
CA ARG A 36 1.18 -7.47 -15.52
C ARG A 36 -0.10 -7.90 -16.25
N LYS A 37 -0.56 -9.14 -16.02
CA LYS A 37 -1.94 -9.54 -16.34
C LYS A 37 -2.87 -8.98 -15.26
N SER A 38 -3.82 -8.16 -15.67
CA SER A 38 -4.80 -7.55 -14.78
C SER A 38 -5.88 -8.58 -14.43
N PHE A 39 -5.88 -9.05 -13.19
CA PHE A 39 -7.04 -9.69 -12.59
C PHE A 39 -8.10 -8.61 -12.32
N THR A 40 -9.34 -8.75 -12.80
CA THR A 40 -10.41 -7.85 -12.37
C THR A 40 -11.26 -8.53 -11.30
N ILE A 41 -11.64 -7.79 -10.26
CA ILE A 41 -12.63 -8.29 -9.28
C ILE A 41 -13.88 -8.80 -10.00
N VAL A 42 -14.23 -8.25 -11.16
CA VAL A 42 -15.37 -8.65 -12.00
C VAL A 42 -15.27 -10.11 -12.47
N ASP A 43 -14.06 -10.59 -12.78
CA ASP A 43 -13.84 -11.97 -13.26
C ASP A 43 -14.01 -13.01 -12.13
N GLN A 44 -14.00 -12.57 -10.87
CA GLN A 44 -14.32 -13.39 -9.70
C GLN A 44 -15.81 -13.36 -9.32
N VAL A 45 -16.67 -12.60 -10.01
CA VAL A 45 -18.12 -12.64 -9.78
C VAL A 45 -18.67 -13.96 -10.32
N LYS A 46 -19.16 -14.82 -9.43
CA LYS A 46 -19.73 -16.12 -9.81
C LYS A 46 -21.11 -16.00 -10.44
N ASP A 47 -21.91 -15.02 -10.01
CA ASP A 47 -23.26 -14.81 -10.55
C ASP A 47 -23.19 -14.08 -11.92
N PRO A 48 -23.59 -14.72 -13.03
CA PRO A 48 -23.58 -14.09 -14.34
C PRO A 48 -24.52 -12.88 -14.43
N ALA A 49 -25.62 -12.86 -13.67
CA ALA A 49 -26.58 -11.75 -13.65
C ALA A 49 -25.98 -10.53 -12.94
N GLU A 50 -25.33 -10.73 -11.79
CA GLU A 50 -24.56 -9.69 -11.10
C GLU A 50 -23.47 -9.12 -12.01
N ARG A 51 -22.69 -9.99 -12.67
CA ARG A 51 -21.63 -9.57 -13.59
C ARG A 51 -22.19 -8.74 -14.75
N LYS A 52 -23.28 -9.18 -15.38
CA LYS A 52 -23.95 -8.45 -16.46
C LYS A 52 -24.47 -7.10 -15.99
N ALA A 53 -25.11 -7.05 -14.82
CA ALA A 53 -25.64 -5.81 -14.24
C ALA A 53 -24.52 -4.80 -13.94
N PHE A 54 -23.38 -5.26 -13.43
CA PHE A 54 -22.21 -4.40 -13.21
C PHE A 54 -21.63 -3.86 -14.51
N LEU A 55 -21.42 -4.73 -15.51
CA LEU A 55 -20.87 -4.33 -16.81
C LEU A 55 -21.75 -3.29 -17.51
N ALA A 56 -23.07 -3.35 -17.33
CA ALA A 56 -24.00 -2.37 -17.88
C ALA A 56 -23.73 -0.93 -17.40
N LEU A 57 -23.15 -0.73 -16.21
CA LEU A 57 -22.82 0.62 -15.67
C LEU A 57 -21.75 1.36 -16.47
N TYR A 58 -20.96 0.63 -17.26
CA TYR A 58 -19.92 1.20 -18.15
C TYR A 58 -20.47 1.57 -19.53
N GLY A 59 -21.74 1.30 -19.81
CA GLY A 59 -22.40 1.70 -21.05
C GLY A 59 -22.50 3.22 -21.21
N LYS A 60 -22.63 3.67 -22.47
CA LYS A 60 -22.91 5.08 -22.79
C LYS A 60 -24.35 5.40 -22.40
N MET A 61 -24.54 6.22 -21.37
CA MET A 61 -25.83 6.67 -20.86
C MET A 61 -25.70 8.01 -20.13
N SER A 62 -26.82 8.69 -19.89
CA SER A 62 -26.83 9.93 -19.12
C SER A 62 -26.44 9.69 -17.65
N PRO A 63 -25.94 10.71 -16.92
CA PRO A 63 -25.65 10.59 -15.49
C PRO A 63 -26.86 10.13 -14.66
N ARG A 64 -28.08 10.54 -15.03
CA ARG A 64 -29.32 10.13 -14.36
C ARG A 64 -29.61 8.65 -14.52
N GLU A 65 -29.49 8.12 -15.74
CA GLU A 65 -29.67 6.69 -16.00
C GLU A 65 -28.60 5.86 -15.29
N LYS A 66 -27.35 6.32 -15.30
CA LYS A 66 -26.23 5.65 -14.63
C LYS A 66 -26.42 5.61 -13.11
N ALA A 67 -26.82 6.72 -12.50
CA ALA A 67 -27.14 6.76 -11.06
C ALA A 67 -28.27 5.80 -10.71
N LYS A 68 -29.35 5.77 -11.51
CA LYS A 68 -30.47 4.84 -11.31
C LYS A 68 -30.04 3.39 -11.40
N LEU A 69 -29.27 3.04 -12.43
CA LEU A 69 -28.77 1.68 -12.63
C LEU A 69 -27.82 1.24 -11.51
N ALA A 70 -27.02 2.17 -10.98
CA ALA A 70 -26.15 1.91 -9.84
C ALA A 70 -26.98 1.63 -8.56
N GLU A 71 -28.01 2.43 -8.28
CA GLU A 71 -28.92 2.19 -7.15
C GLU A 71 -29.67 0.86 -7.29
N ASP A 72 -30.11 0.51 -8.50
CA ASP A 72 -30.73 -0.79 -8.79
C ASP A 72 -29.78 -1.95 -8.51
N PHE A 73 -28.51 -1.82 -8.90
CA PHE A 73 -27.48 -2.80 -8.56
C PHE A 73 -27.31 -2.92 -7.04
N LEU A 74 -27.21 -1.79 -6.33
CA LEU A 74 -27.01 -1.78 -4.87
C LEU A 74 -28.18 -2.42 -4.12
N GLY A 75 -29.40 -2.26 -4.62
CA GLY A 75 -30.60 -2.90 -4.08
C GLY A 75 -30.68 -4.40 -4.41
N ALA A 76 -30.33 -4.80 -5.64
CA ALA A 76 -30.40 -6.19 -6.07
C ALA A 76 -29.26 -7.06 -5.50
N TYR A 77 -28.06 -6.47 -5.33
CA TYR A 77 -26.85 -7.18 -4.90
C TYR A 77 -26.21 -6.52 -3.67
N PRO A 78 -26.93 -6.42 -2.53
CA PRO A 78 -26.46 -5.69 -1.35
C PRO A 78 -25.22 -6.33 -0.70
N GLN A 79 -24.88 -7.58 -1.05
CA GLN A 79 -23.72 -8.32 -0.57
C GLN A 79 -22.62 -8.47 -1.64
N SER A 80 -22.70 -7.74 -2.74
CA SER A 80 -21.73 -7.80 -3.84
C SER A 80 -20.31 -7.43 -3.38
N TRP A 81 -19.30 -7.98 -4.06
CA TRP A 81 -17.91 -7.53 -3.94
C TRP A 81 -17.62 -6.21 -4.69
N LEU A 82 -18.55 -5.78 -5.54
CA LEU A 82 -18.40 -4.63 -6.43
C LEU A 82 -18.99 -3.34 -5.84
N LEU A 83 -19.47 -3.39 -4.60
CA LEU A 83 -20.17 -2.27 -3.96
C LEU A 83 -19.32 -0.99 -3.94
N ALA A 84 -18.02 -1.10 -3.67
CA ALA A 84 -17.15 0.08 -3.65
C ALA A 84 -17.15 0.80 -5.00
N GLN A 85 -17.03 0.05 -6.10
CA GLN A 85 -17.02 0.57 -7.47
C GLN A 85 -18.40 1.09 -7.88
N VAL A 86 -19.49 0.42 -7.49
CA VAL A 86 -20.84 0.86 -7.82
C VAL A 86 -21.21 2.13 -7.06
N TYR A 87 -20.88 2.23 -5.77
CA TYR A 87 -21.02 3.47 -5.01
C TYR A 87 -20.15 4.60 -5.58
N GLU A 88 -18.94 4.31 -6.06
CA GLU A 88 -18.09 5.30 -6.73
C GLU A 88 -18.74 5.83 -8.01
N ILE A 89 -19.28 4.94 -8.85
CA ILE A 89 -20.01 5.30 -10.08
C ILE A 89 -21.25 6.14 -9.76
N ALA A 90 -22.03 5.74 -8.75
CA ALA A 90 -23.19 6.50 -8.28
C ALA A 90 -22.77 7.89 -7.79
N ALA A 91 -21.74 7.97 -6.95
CA ALA A 91 -21.23 9.24 -6.42
C ALA A 91 -20.84 10.20 -7.54
N LYS A 92 -20.03 9.74 -8.51
CA LYS A 92 -19.63 10.56 -9.67
C LYS A 92 -20.82 11.00 -10.53
N SER A 93 -21.79 10.11 -10.72
CA SER A 93 -23.00 10.41 -11.48
C SER A 93 -23.87 11.47 -10.78
N TYR A 94 -23.96 11.43 -9.44
CA TYR A 94 -24.64 12.47 -8.66
C TYR A 94 -23.89 13.80 -8.64
N ILE A 95 -22.55 13.78 -8.70
CA ILE A 95 -21.74 14.99 -8.90
C ILE A 95 -22.08 15.65 -10.25
N ASP A 96 -22.14 14.87 -11.32
CA ASP A 96 -22.49 15.35 -12.66
C ASP A 96 -23.94 15.88 -12.74
N LEU A 97 -24.81 15.47 -11.82
CA LEU A 97 -26.19 15.96 -11.67
C LEU A 97 -26.32 17.15 -10.71
N GLU A 98 -25.23 17.57 -10.06
CA GLU A 98 -25.22 18.56 -8.97
C GLU A 98 -26.07 18.15 -7.74
N ASP A 99 -26.35 16.86 -7.57
CA ASP A 99 -27.00 16.28 -6.38
C ASP A 99 -25.94 15.90 -5.34
N TYR A 100 -25.40 16.94 -4.70
CA TYR A 100 -24.30 16.77 -3.74
C TYR A 100 -24.64 15.93 -2.51
N PRO A 101 -25.86 15.98 -1.91
CA PRO A 101 -26.20 15.10 -0.79
C PRO A 101 -26.07 13.60 -1.14
N ASN A 102 -26.59 13.17 -2.30
CA ASN A 102 -26.44 11.78 -2.73
C ASN A 102 -25.00 11.44 -3.15
N ALA A 103 -24.29 12.38 -3.79
CA ALA A 103 -22.87 12.21 -4.09
C ALA A 103 -22.03 11.93 -2.84
N LEU A 104 -22.23 12.71 -1.77
CA LEU A 104 -21.52 12.56 -0.51
C LEU A 104 -21.91 11.26 0.22
N ARG A 105 -23.19 10.87 0.18
CA ARG A 105 -23.66 9.59 0.74
C ARG A 105 -23.00 8.40 0.06
N CYS A 106 -23.09 8.30 -1.27
CA CYS A 106 -22.49 7.21 -2.03
C CYS A 106 -20.97 7.24 -1.92
N GLY A 107 -20.36 8.43 -1.97
CA GLY A 107 -18.93 8.60 -1.83
C GLY A 107 -18.39 8.07 -0.49
N LYS A 108 -19.10 8.35 0.61
CA LYS A 108 -18.78 7.82 1.94
C LYS A 108 -18.85 6.30 1.99
N GLU A 109 -19.91 5.69 1.43
CA GLU A 109 -20.04 4.23 1.41
C GLU A 109 -18.96 3.55 0.55
N SER A 110 -18.60 4.14 -0.59
CA SER A 110 -17.48 3.66 -1.41
C SER A 110 -16.16 3.69 -0.64
N LEU A 111 -15.79 4.85 -0.08
CA LEU A 111 -14.52 5.04 0.63
C LEU A 111 -14.44 4.26 1.95
N ARG A 112 -15.56 3.81 2.50
CA ARG A 112 -15.60 2.91 3.64
C ARG A 112 -15.14 1.50 3.27
N LEU A 113 -15.46 1.04 2.07
CA LEU A 113 -15.10 -0.29 1.55
C LEU A 113 -13.74 -0.29 0.84
N LEU A 114 -13.43 0.77 0.09
CA LEU A 114 -12.14 0.95 -0.58
C LEU A 114 -11.62 2.38 -0.34
N PRO A 115 -10.88 2.61 0.75
CA PRO A 115 -10.36 3.93 1.10
C PRO A 115 -9.27 4.46 0.14
N GLU A 116 -8.68 3.60 -0.70
CA GLU A 116 -7.60 3.88 -1.66
C GLU A 116 -8.12 4.20 -3.08
N SER A 117 -9.04 5.15 -3.19
CA SER A 117 -9.58 5.63 -4.48
C SER A 117 -9.29 7.13 -4.68
N PRO A 118 -8.11 7.52 -5.20
CA PRO A 118 -7.82 8.93 -5.49
C PRO A 118 -8.78 9.50 -6.55
N LEU A 119 -9.27 8.67 -7.47
CA LEU A 119 -10.25 9.04 -8.49
C LEU A 119 -11.62 9.44 -7.93
N LEU A 120 -11.92 9.05 -6.68
CA LEU A 120 -13.12 9.45 -5.96
C LEU A 120 -12.82 10.53 -4.90
N LEU A 121 -11.68 10.43 -4.21
CA LEU A 121 -11.30 11.39 -3.16
C LEU A 121 -11.21 12.82 -3.68
N VAL A 122 -10.59 13.03 -4.85
CA VAL A 122 -10.43 14.37 -5.44
C VAL A 122 -11.77 15.03 -5.74
N PRO A 123 -12.70 14.42 -6.52
CA PRO A 123 -13.99 15.04 -6.79
C PRO A 123 -14.84 15.21 -5.53
N LEU A 124 -14.82 14.27 -4.57
CA LEU A 124 -15.52 14.46 -3.29
C LEU A 124 -14.95 15.62 -2.48
N ALA A 125 -13.63 15.77 -2.41
CA ALA A 125 -13.01 16.90 -1.71
C ALA A 125 -13.43 18.24 -2.33
N ASN A 126 -13.56 18.30 -3.65
CA ASN A 126 -14.06 19.49 -4.35
C ASN A 126 -15.53 19.79 -4.00
N VAL A 127 -16.40 18.77 -4.02
CA VAL A 127 -17.80 18.91 -3.59
C VAL A 127 -17.90 19.37 -2.14
N GLN A 128 -17.15 18.73 -1.24
CA GLN A 128 -17.12 19.08 0.18
C GLN A 128 -16.69 20.53 0.40
N ALA A 129 -15.65 20.99 -0.31
CA ALA A 129 -15.21 22.38 -0.23
C ALA A 129 -16.29 23.36 -0.74
N ARG A 130 -17.03 23.01 -1.80
CA ARG A 130 -18.15 23.82 -2.32
C ARG A 130 -19.34 23.85 -1.35
N GLN A 131 -19.57 22.76 -0.63
CA GLN A 131 -20.64 22.62 0.37
C GLN A 131 -20.22 23.09 1.77
N SER A 132 -19.05 23.74 1.92
CA SER A 132 -18.51 24.23 3.20
C SER A 132 -18.18 23.14 4.24
N PHE A 133 -18.05 21.87 3.83
CA PHE A 133 -17.49 20.78 4.64
C PHE A 133 -15.96 20.83 4.61
N LEU A 134 -15.39 21.90 5.17
CA LEU A 134 -13.97 22.27 4.98
C LEU A 134 -13.00 21.24 5.59
N THR A 135 -13.35 20.68 6.75
CA THR A 135 -12.51 19.68 7.44
C THR A 135 -12.38 18.42 6.61
N GLU A 136 -13.49 17.88 6.12
CA GLU A 136 -13.56 16.68 5.31
C GLU A 136 -12.90 16.91 3.95
N ALA A 137 -13.14 18.07 3.33
CA ALA A 137 -12.49 18.45 2.07
C ALA A 137 -10.97 18.45 2.20
N LYS A 138 -10.43 19.06 3.28
CA LYS A 138 -8.99 19.09 3.56
C LYS A 138 -8.43 17.69 3.78
N GLN A 139 -9.12 16.86 4.56
CA GLN A 139 -8.69 15.49 4.84
C GLN A 139 -8.67 14.64 3.57
N ASN A 140 -9.73 14.69 2.75
CA ASN A 140 -9.80 13.94 1.50
C ASN A 140 -8.78 14.43 0.47
N ALA A 141 -8.53 15.74 0.38
CA ALA A 141 -7.49 16.29 -0.48
C ALA A 141 -6.08 15.83 -0.05
N ILE A 142 -5.74 15.90 1.24
CA ILE A 142 -4.44 15.42 1.74
C ILE A 142 -4.28 13.92 1.45
N LYS A 143 -5.33 13.12 1.69
CA LYS A 143 -5.32 11.68 1.42
C LYS A 143 -5.17 11.39 -0.07
N ALA A 144 -5.86 12.13 -0.94
CA ALA A 144 -5.73 11.99 -2.38
C ALA A 144 -4.29 12.27 -2.84
N MET A 145 -3.66 13.35 -2.38
CA MET A 145 -2.27 13.67 -2.72
C MET A 145 -1.32 12.54 -2.32
N GLN A 146 -1.43 12.07 -1.08
CA GLN A 146 -0.61 10.97 -0.57
C GLN A 146 -0.80 9.68 -1.38
N GLN A 147 -2.01 9.41 -1.85
CA GLN A 147 -2.29 8.24 -2.68
C GLN A 147 -1.77 8.42 -4.10
N LEU A 148 -1.90 9.60 -4.71
CA LEU A 148 -1.35 9.90 -6.03
C LEU A 148 0.19 9.81 -6.07
N ASP A 149 0.86 10.14 -4.97
CA ASP A 149 2.33 10.00 -4.87
C ASP A 149 2.78 8.57 -4.63
N ARG A 150 1.91 7.70 -4.09
CA ARG A 150 2.26 6.34 -3.68
C ARG A 150 1.78 5.29 -4.68
N LEU A 151 0.57 5.42 -5.22
CA LEU A 151 -0.02 4.40 -6.08
C LEU A 151 0.58 4.48 -7.49
N SER A 152 0.80 3.33 -8.10
CA SER A 152 1.09 3.26 -9.53
C SER A 152 -0.17 3.56 -10.34
N ARG A 153 0.01 3.72 -11.66
CA ARG A 153 -1.09 3.79 -12.61
C ARG A 153 -2.06 2.61 -12.42
N PRO A 154 -3.38 2.85 -12.35
CA PRO A 154 -4.38 1.79 -12.46
C PRO A 154 -4.37 1.14 -13.85
N ASP A 155 -4.45 -0.18 -13.90
CA ASP A 155 -4.47 -0.98 -15.13
C ASP A 155 -5.62 -0.57 -16.05
N SER A 156 -6.73 -0.10 -15.47
CA SER A 156 -7.91 0.41 -16.19
C SER A 156 -7.71 1.74 -16.92
N ILE A 157 -6.60 2.45 -16.66
CA ILE A 157 -6.27 3.72 -17.31
C ILE A 157 -5.11 3.50 -18.27
N PRO A 158 -5.23 3.83 -19.57
CA PRO A 158 -4.14 3.67 -20.54
C PRO A 158 -2.85 4.37 -20.10
N GLU A 159 -1.70 3.74 -20.37
CA GLU A 159 -0.38 4.25 -19.97
C GLU A 159 -0.11 5.66 -20.47
N ARG A 160 -0.49 5.96 -21.72
CA ARG A 160 -0.34 7.28 -22.34
C ARG A 160 -1.19 8.38 -21.68
N GLU A 161 -2.27 8.02 -20.98
CA GLU A 161 -3.24 8.96 -20.40
C GLU A 161 -2.96 9.26 -18.93
N TRP A 162 -2.29 8.34 -18.23
CA TRP A 162 -2.03 8.47 -16.81
C TRP A 162 -1.23 9.73 -16.42
N PRO A 163 -0.12 10.12 -17.11
CA PRO A 163 0.65 11.29 -16.70
C PRO A 163 -0.14 12.59 -16.72
N ASP A 164 -1.07 12.75 -17.67
CA ASP A 164 -1.94 13.92 -17.76
C ASP A 164 -3.04 13.86 -16.69
N LEU A 165 -3.67 12.71 -16.51
CA LEU A 165 -4.71 12.53 -15.49
C LEU A 165 -4.16 12.71 -14.06
N GLU A 166 -3.02 12.10 -13.74
CA GLU A 166 -2.35 12.24 -12.44
C GLU A 166 -2.02 13.71 -12.16
N ARG A 167 -1.47 14.42 -13.15
CA ARG A 167 -1.17 15.85 -13.06
C ARG A 167 -2.43 16.67 -12.78
N GLN A 168 -3.53 16.40 -13.48
CA GLN A 168 -4.81 17.08 -13.27
C GLN A 168 -5.40 16.81 -11.88
N LEU A 169 -5.34 15.56 -11.41
CA LEU A 169 -5.81 15.19 -10.06
C LEU A 169 -4.97 15.88 -8.97
N LYS A 170 -3.64 15.95 -9.15
CA LYS A 170 -2.74 16.70 -8.25
C LYS A 170 -3.06 18.19 -8.25
N ALA A 171 -3.28 18.79 -9.43
CA ALA A 171 -3.68 20.19 -9.56
C ALA A 171 -5.01 20.47 -8.84
N SER A 172 -6.02 19.62 -9.06
CA SER A 172 -7.34 19.74 -8.43
C SER A 172 -7.25 19.58 -6.91
N THR A 173 -6.42 18.66 -6.42
CA THR A 173 -6.17 18.47 -4.99
C THR A 173 -5.57 19.73 -4.34
N LEU A 174 -4.55 20.32 -4.96
CA LEU A 174 -3.94 21.56 -4.51
C LEU A 174 -4.92 22.73 -4.56
N PHE A 175 -5.74 22.79 -5.61
CA PHE A 175 -6.80 23.79 -5.71
C PHE A 175 -7.82 23.68 -4.57
N VAL A 176 -8.25 22.47 -4.21
CA VAL A 176 -9.14 22.25 -3.06
C VAL A 176 -8.49 22.72 -1.76
N LEU A 177 -7.22 22.41 -1.52
CA LEU A 177 -6.49 22.90 -0.33
C LEU A 177 -6.41 24.43 -0.31
N GLY A 178 -6.15 25.05 -1.47
CA GLY A 178 -6.17 26.49 -1.63
C GLY A 178 -7.53 27.10 -1.30
N ARG A 179 -8.62 26.50 -1.80
CA ARG A 179 -10.01 26.92 -1.52
C ARG A 179 -10.36 26.79 -0.04
N VAL A 180 -10.04 25.66 0.58
CA VAL A 180 -10.27 25.47 2.02
C VAL A 180 -9.56 26.55 2.82
N ALA A 181 -8.28 26.83 2.52
CA ALA A 181 -7.51 27.85 3.22
C ALA A 181 -8.12 29.26 3.05
N VAL A 182 -8.63 29.63 1.87
CA VAL A 182 -9.36 30.89 1.67
C VAL A 182 -10.64 30.93 2.51
N SER A 183 -11.46 29.86 2.46
CA SER A 183 -12.71 29.79 3.21
C SER A 183 -12.47 29.86 4.73
N GLU A 184 -11.47 29.14 5.24
CA GLU A 184 -11.05 29.23 6.64
C GLU A 184 -10.59 30.65 7.00
N ALA A 185 -9.84 31.32 6.10
CA ALA A 185 -9.36 32.69 6.31
C ALA A 185 -10.51 33.69 6.44
N PHE A 186 -11.57 33.54 5.64
CA PHE A 186 -12.76 34.42 5.72
C PHE A 186 -13.61 34.19 6.96
N GLY A 187 -13.52 33.02 7.59
CA GLY A 187 -14.09 32.77 8.91
C GLY A 187 -13.26 33.32 10.08
N GLN A 188 -12.05 33.83 9.83
CA GLN A 188 -11.20 34.42 10.87
C GLN A 188 -11.27 35.96 10.86
N PRO A 189 -11.17 36.63 12.02
CA PRO A 189 -11.00 38.07 12.07
C PRO A 189 -9.71 38.52 11.39
N SER A 190 -9.64 39.79 11.00
CA SER A 190 -8.42 40.38 10.45
C SER A 190 -7.26 40.25 11.44
N GLY A 191 -6.13 39.69 10.99
CA GLY A 191 -4.97 39.42 11.83
C GLY A 191 -3.99 38.42 11.19
N GLU A 192 -2.93 38.06 11.90
CA GLU A 192 -1.87 37.19 11.35
C GLU A 192 -2.36 35.77 11.00
N LYS A 193 -3.30 35.21 11.77
CA LYS A 193 -3.89 33.90 11.45
C LYS A 193 -4.61 33.90 10.11
N ARG A 194 -5.39 34.95 9.82
CA ARG A 194 -6.03 35.14 8.51
C ARG A 194 -4.98 35.30 7.41
N LYS A 195 -3.94 36.10 7.62
CA LYS A 195 -2.86 36.28 6.64
C LYS A 195 -2.12 34.98 6.37
N GLU A 196 -1.84 34.16 7.38
CA GLU A 196 -1.14 32.88 7.20
C GLU A 196 -1.97 31.88 6.41
N LEU A 197 -3.28 31.79 6.65
CA LEU A 197 -4.18 30.96 5.83
C LEU A 197 -4.21 31.44 4.36
N LEU A 198 -4.22 32.75 4.12
CA LEU A 198 -4.15 33.30 2.76
C LEU A 198 -2.80 33.02 2.08
N ARG A 199 -1.67 33.07 2.81
CA ARG A 199 -0.34 32.66 2.31
C ARG A 199 -0.26 31.16 2.03
N GLN A 200 -0.89 30.31 2.86
CA GLN A 200 -1.03 28.88 2.60
C GLN A 200 -1.81 28.63 1.30
N SER A 201 -2.91 29.36 1.13
CA SER A 201 -3.70 29.32 -0.10
C SER A 201 -2.86 29.71 -1.33
N GLU A 202 -2.11 30.82 -1.25
CA GLU A 202 -1.21 31.28 -2.31
C GLU A 202 -0.21 30.19 -2.72
N ARG A 203 0.45 29.52 -1.76
CA ARG A 203 1.38 28.42 -2.05
C ARG A 203 0.71 27.27 -2.80
N HIS A 204 -0.46 26.83 -2.35
CA HIS A 204 -1.20 25.74 -2.99
C HIS A 204 -1.69 26.12 -4.39
N LEU A 205 -2.25 27.31 -4.57
CA LEU A 205 -2.80 27.75 -5.85
C LEU A 205 -1.72 28.01 -6.89
N LEU A 206 -0.53 28.49 -6.49
CA LEU A 206 0.62 28.60 -7.38
C LEU A 206 1.05 27.23 -7.93
N GLN A 207 1.13 26.22 -7.07
CA GLN A 207 1.44 24.85 -7.49
C GLN A 207 0.32 24.26 -8.36
N ALA A 208 -0.95 24.49 -8.01
CA ALA A 208 -2.08 24.06 -8.80
C ALA A 208 -2.03 24.64 -10.22
N ARG A 209 -1.75 25.94 -10.35
CA ARG A 209 -1.62 26.63 -11.64
C ARG A 209 -0.45 26.10 -12.48
N ALA A 210 0.67 25.74 -11.84
CA ALA A 210 1.82 25.16 -12.52
C ALA A 210 1.49 23.78 -13.13
N LEU A 211 0.61 23.01 -12.47
CA LEU A 211 0.17 21.70 -12.94
C LEU A 211 -1.00 21.77 -13.94
N ASN A 212 -1.89 22.76 -13.78
CA ASN A 212 -3.05 22.99 -14.66
C ASN A 212 -3.23 24.49 -14.97
N PRO A 213 -2.48 25.03 -15.94
CA PRO A 213 -2.51 26.47 -16.25
C PRO A 213 -3.78 26.92 -16.98
N LEU A 214 -4.61 25.98 -17.45
CA LEU A 214 -5.81 26.27 -18.25
C LEU A 214 -7.09 26.35 -17.43
N ASP A 215 -7.03 26.09 -16.12
CA ASP A 215 -8.19 26.17 -15.24
C ASP A 215 -8.40 27.63 -14.77
N PRO A 216 -9.49 28.31 -15.17
CA PRO A 216 -9.74 29.70 -14.80
C PRO A 216 -10.17 29.88 -13.33
N GLU A 217 -10.60 28.82 -12.62
CA GLU A 217 -10.95 28.91 -11.20
C GLU A 217 -9.73 29.17 -10.32
N ILE A 218 -8.55 28.64 -10.69
CA ILE A 218 -7.31 28.81 -9.94
C ILE A 218 -6.88 30.29 -9.87
N PRO A 219 -6.63 31.00 -11.00
CA PRO A 219 -6.25 32.40 -10.98
C PRO A 219 -7.36 33.29 -10.42
N TYR A 220 -8.64 32.94 -10.61
CA TYR A 220 -9.74 33.69 -9.99
C TYR A 220 -9.67 33.65 -8.45
N LEU A 221 -9.49 32.47 -7.87
CA LEU A 221 -9.37 32.31 -6.42
C LEU A 221 -8.09 32.95 -5.87
N MET A 222 -6.98 32.89 -6.63
CA MET A 222 -5.76 33.63 -6.29
C MET A 222 -6.02 35.13 -6.20
N GLY A 223 -6.78 35.69 -7.16
CA GLY A 223 -7.14 37.11 -7.17
C GLY A 223 -7.92 37.53 -5.91
N LEU A 224 -8.86 36.71 -5.46
CA LEU A 224 -9.61 36.95 -4.22
C LEU A 224 -8.70 36.91 -2.98
N SER A 225 -7.76 35.96 -2.94
CA SER A 225 -6.78 35.87 -1.85
C SER A 225 -5.87 37.11 -1.82
N TYR A 226 -5.38 37.55 -2.98
CA TYR A 226 -4.55 38.74 -3.11
C TYR A 226 -5.26 40.03 -2.72
N LEU A 227 -6.51 40.23 -3.15
CA LEU A 227 -7.31 41.37 -2.69
C LEU A 227 -7.42 41.40 -1.17
N SER A 228 -7.66 40.23 -0.57
CA SER A 228 -7.80 40.09 0.88
C SER A 228 -6.50 40.33 1.65
N LEU A 229 -5.35 40.17 0.99
CA LEU A 229 -4.02 40.51 1.51
C LEU A 229 -3.60 41.96 1.22
N GLY A 230 -4.42 42.75 0.52
CA GLY A 230 -4.07 44.09 0.06
C GLY A 230 -3.08 44.13 -1.13
N LYS A 231 -2.81 42.98 -1.76
CA LYS A 231 -1.95 42.85 -2.95
C LYS A 231 -2.74 43.21 -4.22
N VAL A 232 -3.16 44.46 -4.37
CA VAL A 232 -4.10 44.92 -5.42
C VAL A 232 -3.61 44.60 -6.84
N GLU A 233 -2.34 44.88 -7.14
CA GLU A 233 -1.76 44.60 -8.46
C GLU A 233 -1.70 43.10 -8.77
N GLY A 234 -1.29 42.29 -7.78
CA GLY A 234 -1.29 40.83 -7.90
C GLY A 234 -2.70 40.31 -8.16
N ALA A 235 -3.71 40.87 -7.49
CA ALA A 235 -5.10 40.50 -7.71
C ALA A 235 -5.59 40.84 -9.12
N ALA A 236 -5.32 42.06 -9.59
CA ALA A 236 -5.66 42.49 -10.95
C ALA A 236 -5.03 41.57 -12.00
N THR A 237 -3.76 41.24 -11.82
CA THR A 237 -3.02 40.29 -12.67
C THR A 237 -3.70 38.92 -12.71
N SER A 238 -4.04 38.38 -11.53
CA SER A 238 -4.74 37.10 -11.38
C SER A 238 -6.13 37.09 -12.05
N PHE A 239 -6.94 38.14 -11.87
CA PHE A 239 -8.24 38.22 -12.53
C PHE A 239 -8.12 38.41 -14.05
N ALA A 240 -7.11 39.14 -14.53
CA ALA A 240 -6.85 39.28 -15.96
C ALA A 240 -6.54 37.93 -16.62
N ILE A 241 -5.75 37.08 -15.96
CA ILE A 241 -5.49 35.70 -16.41
C ILE A 241 -6.81 34.90 -16.46
N ALA A 242 -7.59 34.93 -15.39
CA ALA A 242 -8.88 34.22 -15.31
C ALA A 242 -9.86 34.68 -16.42
N TYR A 243 -9.88 35.97 -16.73
CA TYR A 243 -10.68 36.55 -17.80
C TYR A 243 -10.22 36.08 -19.19
N GLN A 244 -8.91 36.01 -19.43
CA GLN A 244 -8.33 35.59 -20.71
C GLN A 244 -8.48 34.11 -21.02
N LEU A 245 -8.49 33.25 -20.00
CA LEU A 245 -8.70 31.81 -20.18
C LEU A 245 -10.10 31.48 -20.73
N LYS A 246 -11.04 32.44 -20.67
CA LYS A 246 -12.46 32.29 -21.07
C LYS A 246 -13.16 31.19 -20.25
N GLY A 247 -14.48 31.20 -20.21
CA GLY A 247 -15.27 30.18 -19.47
C GLY A 247 -16.02 30.73 -18.26
N THR A 248 -16.31 29.87 -17.28
CA THR A 248 -17.33 30.12 -16.24
C THR A 248 -16.98 31.20 -15.22
N MET A 249 -15.69 31.54 -15.10
CA MET A 249 -15.21 32.62 -14.22
C MET A 249 -15.01 33.95 -14.94
N GLN A 250 -15.19 34.01 -16.26
CA GLN A 250 -14.91 35.21 -17.05
C GLN A 250 -15.76 36.42 -16.63
N PRO A 251 -17.11 36.30 -16.46
CA PRO A 251 -17.93 37.43 -16.00
C PRO A 251 -17.51 37.96 -14.62
N GLN A 252 -17.24 37.05 -13.68
CA GLN A 252 -16.86 37.38 -12.31
C GLN A 252 -15.47 38.03 -12.27
N ALA A 253 -14.52 37.51 -13.04
CA ALA A 253 -13.19 38.09 -13.18
C ALA A 253 -13.26 39.51 -13.76
N LEU A 254 -14.06 39.73 -14.81
CA LEU A 254 -14.28 41.05 -15.39
C LEU A 254 -14.87 42.03 -14.37
N GLN A 255 -15.86 41.58 -13.59
CA GLN A 255 -16.45 42.41 -12.53
C GLN A 255 -15.42 42.84 -11.48
N GLN A 256 -14.57 41.91 -11.02
CA GLN A 256 -13.50 42.25 -10.06
C GLN A 256 -12.47 43.21 -10.67
N LEU A 257 -12.09 43.01 -11.94
CA LEU A 257 -11.19 43.91 -12.66
C LEU A 257 -11.74 45.33 -12.77
N ARG A 258 -13.03 45.47 -13.12
CA ARG A 258 -13.70 46.79 -13.18
C ARG A 258 -13.70 47.47 -11.81
N ARG A 259 -14.04 46.72 -10.75
CA ARG A 259 -13.99 47.25 -9.38
C ARG A 259 -12.59 47.72 -9.00
N ILE A 260 -11.53 46.94 -9.29
CA ILE A 260 -10.15 47.36 -9.02
C ILE A 260 -9.81 48.61 -9.83
N TYR A 261 -10.18 48.65 -11.11
CA TYR A 261 -9.92 49.80 -11.98
C TYR A 261 -10.63 51.08 -11.51
N GLU A 262 -11.86 50.96 -10.99
CA GLU A 262 -12.64 52.09 -10.46
C GLU A 262 -12.16 52.59 -9.09
N THR A 263 -11.66 51.69 -8.26
CA THR A 263 -11.21 52.03 -6.90
C THR A 263 -9.72 52.39 -6.83
N SER A 264 -8.94 51.98 -7.82
CA SER A 264 -7.55 52.40 -7.99
C SER A 264 -7.54 53.66 -8.85
N ASN A 265 -6.71 54.66 -8.54
CA ASN A 265 -6.62 55.92 -9.31
C ASN A 265 -6.01 55.75 -10.73
N VAL A 266 -6.20 54.58 -11.34
CA VAL A 266 -5.70 54.15 -12.65
C VAL A 266 -6.54 54.74 -13.78
N GLN A 267 -7.82 55.07 -13.53
CA GLN A 267 -8.70 55.73 -14.49
C GLN A 267 -8.14 57.06 -15.03
N ALA A 268 -7.38 57.77 -14.21
CA ALA A 268 -6.72 59.01 -14.60
C ALA A 268 -5.50 58.78 -15.52
N GLN A 269 -5.04 57.53 -15.70
CA GLN A 269 -3.77 57.22 -16.33
C GLN A 269 -3.90 56.45 -17.66
N LEU A 270 -4.88 55.56 -17.83
CA LEU A 270 -5.06 54.78 -19.06
C LEU A 270 -6.46 54.16 -19.20
N PRO A 271 -6.97 53.92 -20.43
CA PRO A 271 -8.24 53.24 -20.67
C PRO A 271 -8.31 51.82 -20.08
N PHE A 272 -9.51 51.33 -19.80
CA PHE A 272 -9.74 50.03 -19.18
C PHE A 272 -9.16 48.86 -19.99
N GLU A 273 -9.27 48.92 -21.31
CA GLU A 273 -8.76 47.93 -22.25
C GLU A 273 -7.22 47.84 -22.17
N THR A 274 -6.56 48.99 -22.10
CA THR A 274 -5.10 49.07 -21.92
C THR A 274 -4.67 48.57 -20.55
N PHE A 275 -5.48 48.81 -19.50
CA PHE A 275 -5.24 48.29 -18.16
C PHE A 275 -5.32 46.76 -18.15
N LEU A 276 -6.36 46.21 -18.77
CA LEU A 276 -6.58 44.79 -18.89
C LEU A 276 -5.42 44.10 -19.61
N ASP A 277 -5.00 44.62 -20.77
CA ASP A 277 -3.90 44.07 -21.54
C ASP A 277 -2.57 44.14 -20.76
N LYS A 278 -2.32 45.25 -20.07
CA LYS A 278 -1.12 45.41 -19.23
C LYS A 278 -1.09 44.39 -18.09
N MET A 279 -2.20 44.20 -17.37
CA MET A 279 -2.29 43.23 -16.28
C MET A 279 -2.17 41.80 -16.79
N ALA A 280 -2.75 41.50 -17.95
CA ALA A 280 -2.61 40.20 -18.56
C ALA A 280 -1.19 39.89 -19.03
N GLN A 281 -0.49 40.87 -19.61
CA GLN A 281 0.92 40.75 -19.99
C GLN A 281 1.80 40.49 -18.77
N LYS A 282 1.61 41.26 -17.69
CA LYS A 282 2.30 41.03 -16.41
C LYS A 282 2.07 39.64 -15.83
N GLY A 283 0.87 39.08 -16.04
CA GLY A 283 0.52 37.73 -15.62
C GLY A 283 1.20 36.61 -16.41
N ARG A 284 1.76 36.93 -17.59
CA ARG A 284 2.52 36.01 -18.46
C ARG A 284 4.03 36.06 -18.20
N GLU A 285 4.53 37.12 -17.56
CA GLU A 285 5.93 37.19 -17.13
C GLU A 285 6.18 36.18 -16.00
N PRO A 286 7.21 35.32 -16.10
CA PRO A 286 7.59 34.45 -15.00
C PRO A 286 7.97 35.33 -13.80
N ALA A 287 7.36 35.07 -12.65
CA ALA A 287 7.63 35.81 -11.42
C ALA A 287 9.15 35.84 -11.17
N SER A 288 9.77 37.00 -11.31
CA SER A 288 11.18 37.21 -11.01
C SER A 288 11.38 37.01 -9.51
N GLY A 289 12.09 35.93 -9.15
CA GLY A 289 12.64 35.73 -7.82
C GLY A 289 11.66 35.24 -6.75
N GLN A 290 11.36 33.95 -6.79
CA GLN A 290 11.45 33.03 -5.64
C GLN A 290 11.02 31.65 -6.12
N SER A 291 11.99 30.82 -6.49
CA SER A 291 11.80 29.37 -6.50
C SER A 291 11.50 28.92 -5.07
N ILE A 292 10.23 28.90 -4.69
CA ILE A 292 9.80 28.28 -3.43
C ILE A 292 10.08 26.77 -3.59
N PRO A 293 10.95 26.16 -2.78
CA PRO A 293 11.25 24.75 -2.89
C PRO A 293 9.98 23.92 -2.74
N LEU A 294 9.76 23.00 -3.67
CA LEU A 294 8.85 21.88 -3.51
C LEU A 294 9.37 20.99 -2.36
N THR A 295 9.09 21.28 -1.09
CA THR A 295 9.23 20.30 0.01
C THR A 295 8.64 20.82 1.33
N GLY A 296 7.41 20.36 1.61
CA GLY A 296 6.90 20.11 2.96
C GLY A 296 6.86 18.61 3.26
N THR A 297 7.70 17.84 2.57
CA THR A 297 7.95 16.41 2.72
C THR A 297 9.46 16.27 2.96
N PRO A 298 9.93 15.34 3.82
CA PRO A 298 11.37 15.11 4.01
C PRO A 298 12.02 14.83 2.65
N GLN A 299 13.01 15.66 2.30
CA GLN A 299 13.70 15.71 1.02
C GLN A 299 14.05 14.32 0.46
N ALA A 300 13.48 13.99 -0.70
CA ALA A 300 14.06 13.03 -1.62
C ALA A 300 15.00 13.83 -2.55
N ASN A 301 16.31 13.79 -2.27
CA ASN A 301 17.31 14.43 -3.12
C ASN A 301 17.46 13.68 -4.45
N ALA A 302 16.82 14.20 -5.51
CA ALA A 302 17.16 13.88 -6.88
C ALA A 302 18.38 14.72 -7.30
N ALA A 303 19.60 14.23 -6.99
CA ALA A 303 20.83 14.79 -7.55
C ALA A 303 21.10 14.14 -8.92
N ARG A 304 21.05 14.95 -9.98
CA ARG A 304 21.69 14.66 -11.26
C ARG A 304 23.20 14.84 -11.08
N THR A 305 23.97 13.78 -11.25
CA THR A 305 25.43 13.86 -11.39
C THR A 305 25.87 13.18 -12.68
N ALA A 306 26.66 13.91 -13.46
CA ALA A 306 27.31 13.46 -14.69
C ALA A 306 28.26 12.26 -14.43
N PRO A 307 28.57 11.44 -15.46
CA PRO A 307 29.32 10.21 -15.28
C PRO A 307 30.82 10.50 -15.13
N VAL A 308 31.41 10.06 -14.03
CA VAL A 308 32.87 9.90 -13.90
C VAL A 308 33.17 8.42 -14.12
N VAL A 309 33.91 8.15 -15.20
CA VAL A 309 34.44 6.82 -15.53
C VAL A 309 35.57 6.51 -14.53
N ALA A 310 35.42 5.45 -13.76
CA ALA A 310 36.51 4.85 -12.99
C ALA A 310 36.59 3.36 -13.37
N GLN A 311 37.80 2.95 -13.72
CA GLN A 311 38.16 1.66 -14.33
C GLN A 311 38.13 0.49 -13.33
N ASP A 312 38.01 -0.69 -13.93
CA ASP A 312 37.91 -2.08 -13.43
C ASP A 312 38.62 -2.45 -12.11
N GLN A 313 37.89 -3.21 -11.27
CA GLN A 313 38.26 -4.49 -10.61
C GLN A 313 37.03 -5.05 -9.82
N PRO A 314 36.95 -6.37 -9.51
CA PRO A 314 35.68 -7.10 -9.43
C PRO A 314 35.01 -7.16 -8.05
N ASN A 315 33.67 -6.97 -8.06
CA ASN A 315 32.66 -7.67 -7.26
C ASN A 315 32.51 -7.42 -5.74
N GLU A 316 32.64 -6.17 -5.28
CA GLU A 316 31.92 -5.70 -4.08
C GLU A 316 30.93 -4.60 -4.48
N SER A 317 29.65 -4.73 -4.15
CA SER A 317 28.71 -3.60 -4.30
C SER A 317 29.24 -2.45 -3.43
N PRO A 318 29.65 -1.31 -4.02
CA PRO A 318 30.38 -0.27 -3.30
C PRO A 318 29.48 0.37 -2.23
N GLY A 319 29.60 -0.10 -1.00
CA GLY A 319 28.84 0.43 0.14
C GLY A 319 28.37 -0.57 1.20
N TYR A 320 28.30 -1.88 0.90
CA TYR A 320 27.76 -2.88 1.84
C TYR A 320 28.87 -3.71 2.48
N ALA A 321 28.90 -3.79 3.82
CA ALA A 321 29.91 -4.50 4.58
C ALA A 321 29.52 -5.96 4.91
N GLY A 322 28.22 -6.29 4.88
CA GLY A 322 27.69 -7.56 5.34
C GLY A 322 27.54 -7.65 6.87
N SER A 323 26.68 -8.57 7.32
CA SER A 323 26.32 -8.71 8.74
C SER A 323 27.50 -9.02 9.67
N ALA A 324 28.49 -9.76 9.17
CA ALA A 324 29.67 -10.15 9.95
C ALA A 324 30.49 -8.95 10.44
N ALA A 325 30.56 -7.87 9.65
CA ALA A 325 31.29 -6.65 10.02
C ALA A 325 30.68 -5.93 11.22
N CYS A 326 29.37 -6.09 11.45
CA CYS A 326 28.67 -5.44 12.56
C CYS A 326 28.98 -6.09 13.92
N ARG A 327 29.32 -7.39 13.93
CA ARG A 327 29.45 -8.19 15.16
C ARG A 327 30.48 -7.66 16.14
N GLN A 328 31.60 -7.10 15.65
CA GLN A 328 32.70 -6.67 16.50
C GLN A 328 32.31 -5.51 17.44
N CYS A 329 31.49 -4.58 16.95
CA CYS A 329 31.05 -3.41 17.73
C CYS A 329 29.62 -3.57 18.28
N HIS A 330 28.77 -4.40 17.66
CA HIS A 330 27.36 -4.60 18.00
C HIS A 330 27.05 -6.05 18.36
N LEU A 331 27.82 -6.62 19.30
CA LEU A 331 27.74 -8.04 19.63
C LEU A 331 26.34 -8.47 20.09
N GLU A 332 25.73 -7.71 21.00
CA GLU A 332 24.42 -8.04 21.58
C GLU A 332 23.31 -8.03 20.52
N GLN A 333 23.25 -6.97 19.70
CA GLN A 333 22.24 -6.84 18.64
C GLN A 333 22.44 -7.93 17.59
N HIS A 334 23.68 -8.25 17.24
CA HIS A 334 23.99 -9.32 16.29
C HIS A 334 23.54 -10.69 16.84
N GLN A 335 23.85 -11.01 18.10
CA GLN A 335 23.42 -12.27 18.72
C GLN A 335 21.90 -12.40 18.82
N ALA A 336 21.20 -11.32 19.19
CA ALA A 336 19.74 -11.31 19.24
C ALA A 336 19.13 -11.45 17.83
N TRP A 337 19.64 -10.69 16.85
CA TRP A 337 19.21 -10.75 15.46
C TRP A 337 19.32 -12.17 14.87
N GLN A 338 20.42 -12.89 15.13
CA GLN A 338 20.62 -14.27 14.65
C GLN A 338 19.55 -15.27 15.12
N GLN A 339 18.85 -14.96 16.21
CA GLN A 339 17.76 -15.79 16.73
C GLN A 339 16.39 -15.44 16.13
N THR A 340 16.26 -14.30 15.47
CA THR A 340 15.00 -13.81 14.91
C THR A 340 14.52 -14.61 13.70
N GLY A 341 13.26 -14.43 13.34
CA GLY A 341 12.72 -14.97 12.08
C GLY A 341 13.32 -14.31 10.83
N MET A 342 13.81 -13.08 10.92
CA MET A 342 14.38 -12.32 9.81
C MET A 342 15.72 -12.91 9.34
N SER A 343 16.65 -13.15 10.26
CA SER A 343 17.93 -13.80 9.96
C SER A 343 17.76 -15.26 9.53
N ARG A 344 16.75 -15.95 10.10
CA ARG A 344 16.49 -17.37 9.86
C ARG A 344 15.48 -17.64 8.73
N MET A 345 15.02 -16.60 8.02
CA MET A 345 13.99 -16.75 6.98
C MET A 345 14.47 -17.59 5.81
N PHE A 346 15.76 -17.50 5.47
CA PHE A 346 16.39 -18.34 4.48
C PHE A 346 17.76 -18.76 4.99
N ARG A 347 18.04 -20.07 5.01
CA ARG A 347 19.29 -20.61 5.56
C ARG A 347 19.82 -21.74 4.69
N PRO A 348 21.14 -21.84 4.50
CA PRO A 348 21.75 -23.03 3.90
C PRO A 348 21.44 -24.26 4.75
N TYR A 349 21.44 -25.42 4.10
CA TYR A 349 21.19 -26.69 4.74
C TYR A 349 22.15 -26.94 5.90
N ARG A 350 21.57 -27.23 7.05
CA ARG A 350 22.19 -27.96 8.14
C ARG A 350 21.12 -28.85 8.77
N PRO A 351 21.44 -30.08 9.25
CA PRO A 351 20.45 -30.97 9.84
C PRO A 351 19.62 -30.30 10.94
N GLU A 352 20.23 -29.50 11.81
CA GLU A 352 19.57 -28.79 12.91
C GLU A 352 18.60 -27.68 12.47
N ASN A 353 18.62 -27.31 11.18
CA ASN A 353 17.72 -26.30 10.63
C ASN A 353 16.40 -26.88 10.13
N VAL A 354 16.33 -28.20 9.95
CA VAL A 354 15.15 -28.90 9.43
C VAL A 354 14.12 -29.08 10.54
N LEU A 355 12.92 -28.54 10.31
CA LEU A 355 11.77 -28.67 11.21
C LEU A 355 10.83 -29.82 10.81
N GLY A 356 10.91 -30.23 9.55
CA GLY A 356 10.00 -31.20 8.96
C GLY A 356 10.34 -32.62 9.34
N GLU A 357 9.33 -33.48 9.22
CA GLU A 357 9.46 -34.89 9.55
C GLU A 357 9.84 -35.69 8.30
N PHE A 358 11.04 -36.29 8.33
CA PHE A 358 11.62 -37.08 7.23
C PHE A 358 11.75 -38.58 7.56
N SER A 359 11.40 -38.99 8.79
CA SER A 359 11.49 -40.39 9.23
C SER A 359 10.12 -41.06 9.34
N GLN A 360 9.07 -40.31 9.70
CA GLN A 360 7.71 -40.82 9.91
C GLN A 360 6.68 -39.91 9.24
N ASN A 361 5.54 -40.40 8.77
CA ASN A 361 4.54 -39.54 8.08
C ASN A 361 5.17 -38.66 6.97
N ASN A 362 6.15 -39.23 6.28
CA ASN A 362 7.07 -38.55 5.39
C ASN A 362 6.69 -38.74 3.91
N GLU A 363 5.46 -39.19 3.66
CA GLU A 363 4.88 -39.33 2.34
C GLU A 363 3.86 -38.21 2.10
N PHE A 364 3.83 -37.68 0.89
CA PHE A 364 2.85 -36.70 0.46
C PHE A 364 2.09 -37.21 -0.77
N TYR A 365 0.75 -37.18 -0.65
CA TYR A 365 -0.15 -37.58 -1.71
C TYR A 365 -0.75 -36.34 -2.39
N ALA A 366 -0.53 -36.22 -3.70
CA ALA A 366 -1.24 -35.25 -4.52
C ALA A 366 -2.72 -35.63 -4.64
N GLY A 367 -3.57 -34.65 -4.95
CA GLY A 367 -5.02 -34.85 -5.02
C GLY A 367 -5.75 -34.67 -3.68
N GLU A 368 -5.04 -34.42 -2.58
CA GLU A 368 -5.64 -33.96 -1.31
C GLU A 368 -5.93 -32.45 -1.37
N GLU A 369 -7.05 -32.03 -0.76
CA GLU A 369 -7.37 -30.63 -0.52
C GLU A 369 -7.34 -30.36 0.98
N VAL A 370 -6.69 -29.26 1.37
CA VAL A 370 -6.59 -28.84 2.77
C VAL A 370 -7.39 -27.57 2.94
N LYS A 371 -8.40 -27.59 3.80
CA LYS A 371 -9.20 -26.43 4.16
C LYS A 371 -9.01 -26.09 5.62
N LEU A 372 -8.89 -24.81 5.92
CA LEU A 372 -8.87 -24.33 7.29
C LEU A 372 -10.30 -23.93 7.67
N ARG A 373 -10.83 -24.53 8.74
CA ARG A 373 -12.11 -24.17 9.35
C ARG A 373 -11.85 -23.73 10.79
N GLY A 374 -11.75 -22.42 11.01
CA GLY A 374 -11.27 -21.87 12.27
C GLY A 374 -9.80 -22.22 12.50
N SER A 375 -9.49 -22.95 13.58
CA SER A 375 -8.15 -23.48 13.87
C SER A 375 -7.96 -24.95 13.46
N GLN A 376 -9.00 -25.59 12.92
CA GLN A 376 -8.97 -26.99 12.51
C GLN A 376 -8.65 -27.11 11.03
N LEU A 377 -7.79 -28.06 10.71
CA LEU A 377 -7.38 -28.38 9.36
C LEU A 377 -8.16 -29.60 8.89
N GLU A 378 -9.04 -29.40 7.92
CA GLU A 378 -9.82 -30.45 7.26
C GLU A 378 -9.08 -30.94 6.01
N VAL A 379 -8.93 -32.25 5.88
CA VAL A 379 -8.35 -32.89 4.69
C VAL A 379 -9.45 -33.58 3.92
N ILE A 380 -9.63 -33.15 2.68
CA ILE A 380 -10.58 -33.75 1.77
C ILE A 380 -9.79 -34.55 0.76
N SER A 381 -9.95 -35.88 0.79
CA SER A 381 -9.32 -36.77 -0.18
C SER A 381 -10.02 -36.65 -1.54
N GLY A 382 -9.30 -36.20 -2.56
CA GLY A 382 -9.82 -36.15 -3.92
C GLY A 382 -9.82 -37.52 -4.60
N LYS A 383 -10.65 -37.65 -5.64
CA LYS A 383 -10.81 -38.91 -6.42
C LYS A 383 -9.53 -39.34 -7.16
N ALA A 384 -8.59 -38.42 -7.40
CA ALA A 384 -7.33 -38.64 -8.12
C ALA A 384 -6.11 -38.61 -7.17
N ARG A 385 -6.22 -39.26 -6.00
CA ARG A 385 -5.13 -39.30 -5.02
C ARG A 385 -3.99 -40.19 -5.50
N PHE A 386 -2.75 -39.66 -5.52
CA PHE A 386 -1.56 -40.46 -5.85
C PHE A 386 -0.35 -40.03 -5.03
N LEU A 387 0.55 -40.98 -4.74
CA LEU A 387 1.78 -40.70 -4.02
C LEU A 387 2.72 -39.87 -4.91
N PHE A 388 3.00 -38.65 -4.50
CA PHE A 388 3.78 -37.67 -5.28
C PHE A 388 5.20 -37.50 -4.75
N ALA A 389 5.39 -37.46 -3.43
CA ALA A 389 6.72 -37.28 -2.85
C ALA A 389 6.95 -38.13 -1.59
N ARG A 390 8.22 -38.46 -1.35
CA ARG A 390 8.74 -39.00 -0.09
C ARG A 390 9.87 -38.13 0.41
N MET A 391 9.83 -37.77 1.68
CA MET A 391 10.86 -37.01 2.35
C MET A 391 11.72 -38.02 3.11
N VAL A 392 12.99 -38.19 2.73
CA VAL A 392 13.83 -39.29 3.25
C VAL A 392 15.12 -38.77 3.84
N MET A 393 15.66 -39.53 4.80
CA MET A 393 17.03 -39.35 5.28
C MET A 393 17.90 -40.49 4.78
N GLU A 394 18.97 -40.16 4.07
CA GLU A 394 19.96 -41.10 3.54
C GLU A 394 21.34 -40.61 3.99
N GLU A 395 22.12 -41.48 4.64
CA GLU A 395 23.48 -41.14 5.15
C GLU A 395 23.54 -39.86 6.01
N GLY A 396 22.48 -39.60 6.78
CA GLY A 396 22.36 -38.40 7.63
C GLY A 396 21.99 -37.11 6.89
N ARG A 397 21.76 -37.16 5.58
CA ARG A 397 21.31 -36.02 4.77
C ARG A 397 19.85 -36.15 4.37
N HIS A 398 19.17 -35.00 4.28
CA HIS A 398 17.75 -34.91 3.95
C HIS A 398 17.52 -34.75 2.45
N TYR A 399 16.56 -35.50 1.89
CA TYR A 399 16.21 -35.50 0.48
C TYR A 399 14.69 -35.49 0.26
N PHE A 400 14.28 -34.95 -0.89
CA PHE A 400 12.96 -35.18 -1.47
C PHE A 400 13.12 -36.16 -2.62
N GLN A 401 12.41 -37.29 -2.56
CA GLN A 401 12.16 -38.15 -3.71
C GLN A 401 10.81 -37.74 -4.29
N ILE A 402 10.79 -37.25 -5.53
CA ILE A 402 9.59 -36.75 -6.21
C ILE A 402 9.30 -37.61 -7.43
N LYS A 403 8.04 -37.99 -7.60
CA LYS A 403 7.57 -38.76 -8.75
C LYS A 403 7.29 -37.81 -9.92
N HIS A 404 8.04 -37.97 -11.00
CA HIS A 404 7.85 -37.23 -12.26
C HIS A 404 6.68 -37.80 -13.07
N SER A 405 6.22 -37.05 -14.07
CA SER A 405 5.10 -37.39 -14.95
C SER A 405 5.34 -38.66 -15.76
N ASP A 406 6.60 -38.99 -16.05
CA ASP A 406 7.05 -40.26 -16.65
C ASP A 406 6.96 -41.48 -15.69
N GLY A 407 6.60 -41.25 -14.42
CA GLY A 407 6.49 -42.26 -13.38
C GLY A 407 7.79 -42.53 -12.62
N ARG A 408 8.92 -41.92 -13.01
CA ARG A 408 10.24 -42.11 -12.40
C ARG A 408 10.34 -41.33 -11.09
N TRP A 409 11.04 -41.92 -10.12
CA TRP A 409 11.42 -41.24 -8.88
C TRP A 409 12.73 -40.49 -9.06
N VAL A 410 12.70 -39.18 -8.82
CA VAL A 410 13.88 -38.32 -8.88
C VAL A 410 14.22 -37.82 -7.50
N ARG A 411 15.49 -37.96 -7.12
CA ARG A 411 16.02 -37.56 -5.82
C ARG A 411 16.61 -36.15 -5.90
N TYR A 412 16.19 -35.28 -5.00
CA TYR A 412 16.71 -33.92 -4.85
C TYR A 412 17.24 -33.71 -3.43
N PRO A 413 18.48 -33.22 -3.25
CA PRO A 413 18.95 -32.83 -1.92
C PRO A 413 18.18 -31.62 -1.40
N VAL A 414 18.01 -31.55 -0.08
CA VAL A 414 17.65 -30.30 0.59
C VAL A 414 18.91 -29.47 0.74
N ASP A 415 18.99 -28.36 0.04
CA ASP A 415 20.14 -27.43 0.10
C ASP A 415 19.83 -26.16 0.89
N TYR A 416 18.55 -25.83 1.03
CA TYR A 416 18.10 -24.68 1.82
C TYR A 416 16.80 -24.95 2.58
N THR A 417 16.65 -24.24 3.70
CA THR A 417 15.40 -24.12 4.46
C THR A 417 14.85 -22.69 4.35
N ILE A 418 13.54 -22.55 4.18
CA ILE A 418 12.83 -21.27 4.09
C ILE A 418 11.74 -21.24 5.17
N GLY A 419 11.76 -20.24 6.04
CA GLY A 419 10.89 -20.16 7.21
C GLY A 419 11.47 -20.85 8.45
N SER A 420 11.01 -20.42 9.62
CA SER A 420 11.68 -20.73 10.90
C SER A 420 10.75 -20.94 12.10
N LYS A 421 9.42 -20.81 11.94
CA LYS A 421 8.47 -20.76 13.07
C LYS A 421 7.29 -21.71 12.91
N TRP A 422 6.39 -21.40 11.96
CA TRP A 422 5.08 -22.07 11.84
C TRP A 422 5.00 -23.02 10.66
N GLN A 423 5.76 -22.73 9.62
CA GLN A 423 5.84 -23.50 8.39
C GLN A 423 7.26 -23.39 7.86
N GLN A 424 7.74 -24.46 7.22
CA GLN A 424 9.05 -24.49 6.58
C GLN A 424 8.92 -25.07 5.17
N ALA A 425 9.35 -24.29 4.18
CA ALA A 425 9.60 -24.78 2.85
C ALA A 425 11.07 -25.20 2.72
N TYR A 426 11.35 -26.00 1.70
CA TYR A 426 12.68 -26.52 1.41
C TYR A 426 13.01 -26.22 -0.05
N ALA A 427 14.29 -26.13 -0.37
CA ALA A 427 14.72 -25.92 -1.75
C ALA A 427 15.97 -26.73 -2.10
N THR A 428 16.10 -27.05 -3.38
CA THR A 428 17.27 -27.67 -4.00
C THR A 428 18.02 -26.63 -4.83
N ARG A 429 19.35 -26.77 -4.92
CA ARG A 429 20.20 -25.93 -5.78
C ARG A 429 20.70 -26.74 -6.97
N LEU A 430 20.50 -26.20 -8.16
CA LEU A 430 21.03 -26.78 -9.38
C LEU A 430 22.49 -26.36 -9.62
N PRO A 431 23.26 -27.11 -10.44
CA PRO A 431 24.66 -26.78 -10.75
C PRO A 431 24.84 -25.39 -11.38
N ASN A 432 23.84 -24.88 -12.09
CA ASN A 432 23.82 -23.54 -12.68
C ASN A 432 23.56 -22.42 -11.64
N GLY A 433 23.39 -22.76 -10.36
CA GLY A 433 23.16 -21.81 -9.28
C GLY A 433 21.70 -21.46 -8.99
N GLN A 434 20.76 -21.89 -9.84
CA GLN A 434 19.32 -21.69 -9.61
C GLN A 434 18.85 -22.47 -8.37
N ILE A 435 17.93 -21.87 -7.61
CA ILE A 435 17.37 -22.48 -6.40
C ILE A 435 15.86 -22.68 -6.63
N HIS A 436 15.40 -23.92 -6.49
CA HIS A 436 14.01 -24.29 -6.72
C HIS A 436 13.35 -24.75 -5.42
N VAL A 437 12.25 -24.10 -5.06
CA VAL A 437 11.45 -24.40 -3.88
C VAL A 437 10.56 -25.61 -4.18
N PHE A 438 10.61 -26.62 -3.33
CA PHE A 438 9.72 -27.77 -3.44
C PHE A 438 8.25 -27.33 -3.28
N PRO A 439 7.31 -27.97 -3.98
CA PRO A 439 5.90 -27.55 -3.97
C PRO A 439 5.17 -28.02 -2.70
N ILE A 440 5.88 -28.65 -1.77
CA ILE A 440 5.38 -29.21 -0.52
C ILE A 440 6.15 -28.58 0.63
N GLN A 441 5.43 -28.15 1.65
CA GLN A 441 5.99 -27.51 2.83
C GLN A 441 5.55 -28.25 4.09
N TYR A 442 6.39 -28.20 5.12
CA TYR A 442 6.03 -28.76 6.42
C TYR A 442 5.34 -27.70 7.26
N ASN A 443 4.11 -27.96 7.68
CA ASN A 443 3.40 -27.15 8.64
C ASN A 443 3.71 -27.68 10.06
N ALA A 444 4.40 -26.87 10.86
CA ALA A 444 4.83 -27.27 12.20
C ALA A 444 3.67 -27.27 13.21
N LEU A 445 2.64 -26.44 12.99
CA LEU A 445 1.45 -26.38 13.86
C LEU A 445 0.62 -27.68 13.78
N HIS A 446 0.44 -28.20 12.56
CA HIS A 446 -0.34 -29.40 12.29
C HIS A 446 0.53 -30.65 12.07
N ARG A 447 1.85 -30.52 12.21
CA ARG A 447 2.86 -31.58 12.08
C ARG A 447 2.72 -32.41 10.81
N ARG A 448 2.53 -31.76 9.66
CA ARG A 448 2.22 -32.43 8.39
C ARG A 448 2.78 -31.73 7.17
N TRP A 449 2.93 -32.50 6.10
CA TRP A 449 3.27 -32.00 4.78
C TRP A 449 2.01 -31.52 4.04
N ILE A 450 2.12 -30.36 3.38
CA ILE A 450 1.01 -29.72 2.66
C ILE A 450 1.48 -29.07 1.37
N ASN A 451 0.56 -28.98 0.40
CA ASN A 451 0.70 -28.05 -0.72
C ASN A 451 0.16 -26.68 -0.28
N PHE A 452 1.05 -25.84 0.26
CA PHE A 452 0.69 -24.51 0.74
C PHE A 452 0.24 -23.57 -0.38
N TRP A 453 0.82 -23.70 -1.57
CA TRP A 453 0.52 -22.83 -2.72
C TRP A 453 -0.92 -22.96 -3.17
N LYS A 454 -1.52 -24.15 -3.11
CA LYS A 454 -2.95 -24.37 -3.38
C LYS A 454 -3.89 -23.60 -2.45
N ILE A 455 -3.41 -23.20 -1.27
CA ILE A 455 -4.20 -22.47 -0.28
C ILE A 455 -4.17 -20.97 -0.60
N ILE A 456 -2.98 -20.42 -0.80
CA ILE A 456 -2.78 -18.97 -0.92
C ILE A 456 -2.88 -18.44 -2.35
N ASP A 457 -2.56 -19.26 -3.36
CA ASP A 457 -2.60 -18.81 -4.75
C ASP A 457 -4.03 -18.87 -5.31
N THR A 458 -4.25 -18.17 -6.41
CA THR A 458 -5.50 -18.28 -7.17
C THR A 458 -5.65 -19.68 -7.77
N GLU A 459 -6.90 -20.08 -7.98
CA GLU A 459 -7.20 -21.35 -8.63
C GLU A 459 -6.55 -21.42 -10.02
N GLY A 460 -5.94 -22.56 -10.36
CA GLY A 460 -5.22 -22.75 -11.63
C GLY A 460 -3.77 -22.24 -11.66
N SER A 461 -3.25 -21.68 -10.56
CA SER A 461 -1.84 -21.26 -10.48
C SER A 461 -0.87 -22.43 -10.70
N GLU A 462 0.18 -22.21 -11.50
CA GLU A 462 1.23 -23.21 -11.75
C GLU A 462 1.90 -23.69 -10.46
N ARG A 463 2.14 -22.79 -9.50
CA ARG A 463 2.74 -23.12 -8.19
C ARG A 463 1.87 -24.07 -7.37
N ALA A 464 0.55 -23.96 -7.50
CA ALA A 464 -0.40 -24.82 -6.81
C ALA A 464 -0.46 -26.23 -7.43
N ASP A 465 -0.02 -26.38 -8.68
CA ASP A 465 0.12 -27.68 -9.32
C ASP A 465 1.49 -28.30 -8.98
N VAL A 466 1.49 -29.26 -8.06
CA VAL A 466 2.71 -29.97 -7.63
C VAL A 466 3.42 -30.69 -8.79
N SER A 467 2.68 -31.12 -9.82
CA SER A 467 3.28 -31.82 -10.97
C SER A 467 4.15 -30.89 -11.82
N SER A 468 3.92 -29.57 -11.76
CA SER A 468 4.74 -28.58 -12.47
C SER A 468 6.18 -28.50 -11.97
N PHE A 469 6.48 -29.05 -10.78
CA PHE A 469 7.81 -28.94 -10.18
C PHE A 469 8.93 -29.52 -11.07
N GLU A 470 8.63 -30.58 -11.83
CA GLU A 470 9.61 -31.20 -12.73
C GLU A 470 10.12 -30.26 -13.83
N LYS A 471 9.36 -29.21 -14.16
CA LYS A 471 9.76 -28.19 -15.14
C LYS A 471 10.88 -27.29 -14.65
N LEU A 472 11.06 -27.17 -13.32
CA LEU A 472 12.03 -26.27 -12.68
C LEU A 472 11.99 -24.86 -13.30
N GLY A 473 10.79 -24.36 -13.58
CA GLY A 473 10.56 -23.07 -14.22
C GLY A 473 10.39 -21.92 -13.24
N MET A 474 9.95 -20.76 -13.76
CA MET A 474 9.74 -19.53 -12.99
C MET A 474 8.85 -19.74 -11.75
N GLY A 475 7.79 -20.56 -11.84
CA GLY A 475 6.91 -20.83 -10.70
C GLY A 475 7.59 -21.45 -9.47
N THR A 476 8.72 -22.14 -9.66
CA THR A 476 9.46 -22.79 -8.55
C THR A 476 10.72 -22.04 -8.13
N SER A 477 11.15 -21.02 -8.88
CA SER A 477 12.36 -20.26 -8.60
C SER A 477 12.26 -19.49 -7.27
N TYR A 478 13.17 -19.77 -6.34
CA TYR A 478 13.31 -19.01 -5.10
C TYR A 478 13.74 -17.57 -5.38
N GLN A 479 14.72 -17.39 -6.27
CA GLN A 479 15.25 -16.06 -6.58
C GLN A 479 14.17 -15.12 -7.14
N ALA A 480 13.31 -15.63 -8.03
CA ALA A 480 12.26 -14.82 -8.64
C ALA A 480 11.10 -14.51 -7.66
N ASN A 481 10.68 -15.50 -6.86
CA ASN A 481 9.41 -15.42 -6.13
C ASN A 481 9.55 -15.08 -4.64
N CYS A 482 10.72 -15.28 -4.05
CA CYS A 482 10.89 -15.23 -2.59
C CYS A 482 12.06 -14.36 -2.16
N ALA A 483 13.18 -14.42 -2.88
CA ALA A 483 14.44 -13.81 -2.46
C ALA A 483 14.30 -12.30 -2.21
N VAL A 484 13.48 -11.60 -3.00
CA VAL A 484 13.31 -10.15 -2.90
C VAL A 484 12.90 -9.68 -1.49
N CYS A 485 12.17 -10.53 -0.74
CA CYS A 485 11.79 -10.29 0.65
C CYS A 485 12.50 -11.19 1.67
N HIS A 486 13.15 -12.28 1.24
CA HIS A 486 13.72 -13.32 2.12
C HIS A 486 15.25 -13.42 2.08
N THR A 487 15.93 -12.56 1.32
CA THR A 487 17.39 -12.51 1.21
C THR A 487 17.92 -11.08 1.25
N SER A 488 19.22 -10.93 1.44
CA SER A 488 19.88 -9.63 1.48
C SER A 488 20.68 -9.32 0.21
N GLN A 489 20.49 -8.09 -0.29
CA GLN A 489 21.14 -7.53 -1.48
C GLN A 489 21.00 -8.42 -2.74
N LEU A 490 19.76 -8.69 -3.13
CA LEU A 490 19.39 -9.36 -4.38
C LEU A 490 19.61 -8.44 -5.58
N ARG A 491 20.31 -8.93 -6.61
CA ARG A 491 20.55 -8.25 -7.88
C ARG A 491 20.41 -9.18 -9.08
N ASN A 492 20.15 -8.58 -10.24
CA ASN A 492 20.35 -9.20 -11.55
C ASN A 492 21.74 -8.82 -12.08
N ILE A 493 22.62 -9.82 -12.27
CA ILE A 493 24.02 -9.58 -12.67
C ILE A 493 24.21 -9.12 -14.12
N LYS A 494 23.23 -9.36 -15.00
CA LYS A 494 23.30 -8.89 -16.40
C LYS A 494 22.82 -7.45 -16.56
N GLY A 495 22.35 -6.83 -15.48
CA GLY A 495 21.81 -5.49 -15.48
C GLY A 495 20.40 -5.44 -16.08
N ARG A 496 19.46 -4.95 -15.26
CA ARG A 496 18.02 -4.75 -15.55
C ARG A 496 17.16 -6.01 -15.52
N GLY A 497 15.93 -5.85 -15.00
CA GLY A 497 14.86 -6.84 -15.06
C GLY A 497 14.91 -7.94 -13.98
N PHE A 498 13.84 -8.72 -13.93
CA PHE A 498 13.63 -9.83 -13.00
C PHE A 498 13.84 -11.21 -13.67
N GLU A 499 14.67 -11.29 -14.71
CA GLU A 499 14.99 -12.56 -15.35
C GLU A 499 15.64 -13.52 -14.35
N PHE A 500 15.00 -14.65 -14.09
CA PHE A 500 15.35 -15.52 -12.97
C PHE A 500 16.70 -16.23 -13.12
N ASP A 501 17.22 -16.33 -14.34
CA ASP A 501 18.49 -16.98 -14.66
C ASP A 501 19.73 -16.21 -14.20
N ASN A 502 19.57 -14.94 -13.85
CA ASN A 502 20.70 -14.03 -13.60
C ASN A 502 20.66 -13.43 -12.19
N LEU A 503 19.91 -14.03 -11.28
CA LEU A 503 19.65 -13.49 -9.95
C LEU A 503 20.63 -14.04 -8.90
N GLU A 504 21.33 -13.12 -8.24
CA GLU A 504 22.27 -13.39 -7.14
C GLU A 504 21.94 -12.55 -5.92
N PHE A 505 22.25 -13.07 -4.74
CA PHE A 505 22.15 -12.34 -3.48
C PHE A 505 23.44 -12.47 -2.67
N ARG A 506 23.67 -11.52 -1.76
CA ARG A 506 24.89 -11.47 -0.96
C ARG A 506 24.82 -12.36 0.28
N GLU A 507 23.74 -12.26 1.06
CA GLU A 507 23.54 -13.03 2.29
C GLU A 507 22.15 -13.67 2.32
N THR A 508 22.07 -14.87 2.92
CA THR A 508 20.81 -15.56 3.18
C THR A 508 20.06 -14.90 4.34
N GLY A 509 18.74 -14.81 4.26
CA GLY A 509 17.93 -14.13 5.26
C GLY A 509 18.05 -12.61 5.16
N ILE A 510 17.44 -11.90 6.11
CA ILE A 510 17.40 -10.43 6.15
C ILE A 510 18.46 -9.92 7.13
N ASN A 511 19.50 -9.33 6.59
CA ASN A 511 20.68 -8.83 7.32
C ASN A 511 20.47 -7.42 7.87
N CYS A 512 21.46 -6.93 8.62
CA CYS A 512 21.48 -5.60 9.21
C CYS A 512 21.26 -4.50 8.16
N GLU A 513 21.89 -4.64 7.00
CA GLU A 513 21.92 -3.64 5.94
C GLU A 513 20.62 -3.60 5.11
N MET A 514 19.71 -4.56 5.25
CA MET A 514 18.35 -4.49 4.70
C MET A 514 17.43 -3.53 5.49
N CYS A 515 17.81 -3.17 6.72
CA CYS A 515 17.09 -2.20 7.57
C CYS A 515 17.90 -0.93 7.85
N HIS A 516 19.23 -1.04 7.93
CA HIS A 516 20.10 0.12 8.17
C HIS A 516 20.77 0.66 6.91
N GLY A 517 20.82 -0.11 5.82
CA GLY A 517 21.46 0.32 4.58
C GLY A 517 22.96 0.12 4.54
N PRO A 518 23.62 0.58 3.46
CA PRO A 518 25.04 0.35 3.20
C PRO A 518 25.90 0.89 4.34
N SER A 519 26.65 0.01 5.00
CA SER A 519 27.40 0.33 6.21
C SER A 519 28.92 0.42 6.02
N ALA A 520 29.47 0.13 4.84
CA ALA A 520 30.92 0.04 4.63
C ALA A 520 31.68 1.32 5.01
N ARG A 521 31.11 2.51 4.72
CA ARG A 521 31.72 3.80 5.11
C ARG A 521 31.73 4.00 6.62
N HIS A 522 30.66 3.57 7.29
CA HIS A 522 30.57 3.61 8.75
C HIS A 522 31.59 2.66 9.38
N VAL A 523 31.66 1.42 8.91
CA VAL A 523 32.64 0.43 9.40
C VAL A 523 34.07 0.96 9.21
N ALA A 524 34.40 1.49 8.03
CA ALA A 524 35.72 2.05 7.76
C ALA A 524 36.07 3.23 8.68
N ALA A 525 35.13 4.16 8.89
CA ALA A 525 35.36 5.31 9.77
C ALA A 525 35.57 4.88 11.22
N MET A 526 34.69 4.03 11.76
CA MET A 526 34.75 3.58 13.15
C MET A 526 35.99 2.73 13.42
N THR A 527 36.37 1.85 12.48
CA THR A 527 37.60 1.04 12.58
C THR A 527 38.85 1.91 12.60
N ALA A 528 38.84 3.04 11.89
CA ALA A 528 39.90 4.03 11.90
C ALA A 528 39.86 4.98 13.11
N GLY A 529 38.98 4.74 14.11
CA GLY A 529 38.82 5.59 15.29
C GLY A 529 38.22 6.97 14.99
N LYS A 530 37.55 7.14 13.84
CA LYS A 530 36.95 8.41 13.42
C LYS A 530 35.46 8.44 13.75
N SER A 531 34.95 9.63 14.09
CA SER A 531 33.50 9.85 14.20
C SER A 531 32.83 9.74 12.83
N TYR A 532 31.62 9.18 12.80
CA TYR A 532 30.80 9.09 11.58
C TYR A 532 29.56 9.98 11.69
N THR A 533 29.68 11.23 11.25
CA THR A 533 28.58 12.20 11.25
C THR A 533 27.71 12.03 10.00
N LYS A 534 26.40 11.94 10.19
CA LYS A 534 25.43 11.67 9.14
C LYS A 534 24.05 12.25 9.47
N GLN A 535 23.19 12.42 8.47
CA GLN A 535 21.77 12.66 8.70
C GLN A 535 21.06 11.38 9.20
N PRO A 536 19.89 11.49 9.87
CA PRO A 536 19.18 10.32 10.41
C PRO A 536 18.91 9.21 9.38
N LEU A 537 18.48 9.58 8.17
CA LEU A 537 18.20 8.65 7.06
C LEU A 537 19.43 8.23 6.26
N GLU A 538 20.58 8.89 6.45
CA GLU A 538 21.80 8.45 5.79
C GLU A 538 22.28 7.13 6.41
N PRO A 539 22.66 6.13 5.59
CA PRO A 539 23.16 4.85 6.06
C PRO A 539 24.40 4.95 6.95
N PRO A 540 24.51 4.13 8.02
CA PRO A 540 23.46 3.26 8.55
C PRO A 540 22.29 4.05 9.17
N VAL A 541 21.03 3.79 8.83
CA VAL A 541 19.88 4.58 9.32
C VAL A 541 19.80 4.58 10.85
N ASP A 542 19.50 5.76 11.41
CA ASP A 542 19.25 5.95 12.84
C ASP A 542 17.73 6.01 13.11
N PHE A 543 17.17 4.87 13.53
CA PHE A 543 15.73 4.73 13.78
C PHE A 543 15.20 5.59 14.93
N ASN A 544 16.07 6.10 15.82
CA ASN A 544 15.65 6.97 16.92
C ASN A 544 15.41 8.42 16.46
N ARG A 545 15.86 8.78 15.26
CA ARG A 545 15.86 10.15 14.75
C ARG A 545 15.09 10.33 13.45
N ILE A 546 14.36 9.31 13.01
CA ILE A 546 13.50 9.37 11.82
C ILE A 546 12.02 9.43 12.23
N ASN A 547 11.18 9.97 11.36
CA ASN A 547 9.74 9.97 11.58
C ASN A 547 9.13 8.59 11.30
N ALA A 548 7.89 8.40 11.75
CA ALA A 548 7.19 7.13 11.63
C ALA A 548 6.93 6.69 10.18
N ARG A 549 6.77 7.64 9.24
CA ARG A 549 6.55 7.29 7.83
C ARG A 549 7.80 6.69 7.22
N ASP A 550 8.97 7.24 7.53
CA ASP A 550 10.24 6.68 7.10
C ASP A 550 10.54 5.34 7.76
N TYR A 551 10.26 5.23 9.07
CA TYR A 551 10.37 3.96 9.79
C TYR A 551 9.55 2.87 9.09
N VAL A 552 8.25 3.11 8.90
CA VAL A 552 7.35 2.11 8.32
C VAL A 552 7.73 1.83 6.87
N ALA A 553 8.20 2.82 6.11
CA ALA A 553 8.63 2.60 4.74
C ALA A 553 9.82 1.64 4.61
N ILE A 554 10.71 1.57 5.61
CA ILE A 554 11.79 0.59 5.66
C ILE A 554 11.23 -0.83 5.86
N CYS A 555 10.24 -1.00 6.75
CA CYS A 555 9.56 -2.29 6.97
C CYS A 555 8.70 -2.69 5.76
N ALA A 556 8.11 -1.70 5.08
CA ALA A 556 7.27 -1.86 3.90
C ALA A 556 8.00 -2.42 2.69
N GLN A 557 9.33 -2.43 2.69
CA GLN A 557 10.08 -3.15 1.66
C GLN A 557 9.61 -4.61 1.59
N CYS A 558 9.31 -5.27 2.72
CA CYS A 558 8.90 -6.68 2.74
C CYS A 558 7.47 -6.92 3.25
N HIS A 559 6.96 -6.08 4.16
CA HIS A 559 5.65 -6.28 4.82
C HIS A 559 4.48 -5.55 4.14
N MET A 560 4.65 -5.21 2.85
CA MET A 560 3.67 -4.50 2.05
C MET A 560 3.49 -5.22 0.71
N GLN A 561 2.40 -5.97 0.57
CA GLN A 561 2.14 -6.77 -0.63
C GLN A 561 2.04 -5.93 -1.90
N SER A 562 1.53 -4.70 -1.78
CA SER A 562 1.37 -3.79 -2.91
C SER A 562 2.66 -3.14 -3.39
N ALA A 563 3.78 -3.28 -2.67
CA ALA A 563 5.04 -2.64 -3.04
C ALA A 563 5.57 -3.18 -4.38
N MET A 564 5.62 -2.29 -5.38
CA MET A 564 6.20 -2.54 -6.68
C MET A 564 7.69 -2.16 -6.65
N ARG A 565 8.50 -2.96 -7.31
CA ARG A 565 9.95 -2.81 -7.35
C ARG A 565 10.40 -2.75 -8.79
N GLU A 566 11.35 -1.85 -9.01
CA GLU A 566 12.04 -1.70 -10.27
C GLU A 566 13.49 -2.06 -10.06
N SER A 567 14.08 -2.65 -11.10
CA SER A 567 15.51 -2.92 -11.09
C SER A 567 16.29 -1.61 -11.15
N GLY A 568 17.23 -1.45 -10.23
CA GLY A 568 18.16 -0.33 -10.25
C GLY A 568 19.13 -0.39 -11.43
N PRO A 569 19.91 0.68 -11.67
CA PRO A 569 20.82 0.78 -12.80
C PRO A 569 21.93 -0.29 -12.77
N LEU A 570 22.25 -0.85 -11.60
CA LEU A 570 23.23 -1.93 -11.42
C LEU A 570 22.54 -3.29 -11.19
N GLY A 571 21.25 -3.39 -11.52
CA GLY A 571 20.47 -4.62 -11.36
C GLY A 571 19.92 -4.84 -9.96
N GLU A 572 20.02 -3.88 -9.04
CA GLU A 572 19.55 -4.03 -7.65
C GLU A 572 18.04 -4.22 -7.59
N LEU A 573 17.56 -5.22 -6.84
CA LEU A 573 16.13 -5.56 -6.77
C LEU A 573 15.50 -5.31 -5.40
N ASN A 574 16.27 -5.40 -4.31
CA ASN A 574 15.77 -5.17 -2.96
C ASN A 574 16.65 -4.27 -2.09
N PHE A 575 17.64 -3.63 -2.70
CA PHE A 575 18.55 -2.70 -2.05
C PHE A 575 18.89 -1.56 -3.01
N SER A 576 19.62 -0.57 -2.52
CA SER A 576 20.11 0.53 -3.35
C SER A 576 21.62 0.42 -3.54
N GLY A 577 22.12 0.50 -4.78
CA GLY A 577 23.55 0.64 -5.04
C GLY A 577 24.07 2.08 -4.90
N ARG A 578 23.22 3.04 -4.52
CA ARG A 578 23.66 4.41 -4.21
C ARG A 578 24.05 4.50 -2.73
N ALA A 579 25.29 4.89 -2.43
CA ALA A 579 25.80 4.96 -1.06
C ALA A 579 25.04 5.92 -0.12
N THR A 580 24.32 6.91 -0.66
CA THR A 580 23.56 7.91 0.12
C THR A 580 22.04 7.71 0.11
N ALA A 581 21.54 6.77 -0.69
CA ALA A 581 20.12 6.42 -0.72
C ALA A 581 19.98 4.99 -0.22
N PHE A 582 19.31 4.79 0.92
CA PHE A 582 19.16 3.46 1.52
C PHE A 582 18.11 2.61 0.77
N PHE A 583 16.88 3.11 0.70
CA PHE A 583 15.75 2.40 0.12
C PHE A 583 14.97 3.32 -0.81
N GLN A 584 14.36 2.72 -1.82
CA GLN A 584 13.40 3.42 -2.68
C GLN A 584 12.02 3.29 -2.05
N ARG A 585 11.28 4.40 -1.97
CA ARG A 585 9.86 4.33 -1.66
C ARG A 585 9.16 3.75 -2.90
N SER A 586 8.92 2.44 -2.86
CA SER A 586 8.20 1.72 -3.90
C SER A 586 6.83 2.36 -4.17
N GLN A 587 6.49 2.49 -5.45
CA GLN A 587 5.09 2.67 -5.83
C GLN A 587 4.28 1.45 -5.37
N SER A 588 2.98 1.64 -5.22
CA SER A 588 2.07 0.60 -4.75
C SER A 588 1.05 0.27 -5.81
N ARG A 589 0.90 -1.01 -6.12
CA ARG A 589 -0.19 -1.50 -6.96
C ARG A 589 -1.55 -1.09 -6.37
N PRO A 590 -2.47 -0.51 -7.16
CA PRO A 590 -3.82 -0.21 -6.70
C PRO A 590 -4.53 -1.43 -6.11
N LEU A 591 -5.11 -1.24 -4.92
CA LEU A 591 -5.70 -2.34 -4.14
C LEU A 591 -6.92 -2.98 -4.81
N ALA A 592 -7.63 -2.23 -5.65
CA ALA A 592 -8.76 -2.73 -6.43
C ALA A 592 -8.39 -3.84 -7.44
N GLU A 593 -7.10 -4.05 -7.69
CA GLU A 593 -6.62 -4.97 -8.70
C GLU A 593 -6.17 -6.31 -8.10
N PHE A 594 -6.13 -6.42 -6.77
CA PHE A 594 -5.81 -7.67 -6.07
C PHE A 594 -7.01 -8.62 -6.02
N SER A 595 -6.73 -9.92 -5.84
CA SER A 595 -7.78 -10.94 -5.71
C SER A 595 -8.69 -10.67 -4.50
N ARG A 596 -9.96 -11.08 -4.58
CA ARG A 596 -10.89 -10.99 -3.43
C ARG A 596 -10.42 -11.82 -2.24
N LYS A 597 -9.57 -12.83 -2.45
CA LYS A 597 -8.93 -13.60 -1.36
C LYS A 597 -8.15 -12.69 -0.39
N ALA A 598 -7.63 -11.56 -0.86
CA ALA A 598 -6.87 -10.62 -0.04
C ALA A 598 -7.73 -9.76 0.90
N PHE A 599 -9.06 -9.75 0.72
CA PHE A 599 -9.96 -8.84 1.43
C PHE A 599 -11.18 -9.55 2.03
N TYR A 600 -11.76 -8.90 3.02
CA TYR A 600 -13.14 -9.10 3.45
C TYR A 600 -14.06 -8.19 2.63
N LYS A 601 -15.35 -8.54 2.51
CA LYS A 601 -16.34 -7.72 1.77
C LYS A 601 -16.55 -6.33 2.38
N ASP A 602 -16.21 -6.16 3.66
CA ASP A 602 -16.23 -4.87 4.33
C ASP A 602 -14.99 -3.99 4.07
N GLY A 603 -14.04 -4.47 3.27
CA GLY A 603 -12.84 -3.74 2.85
C GLY A 603 -11.59 -4.08 3.65
N ARG A 604 -11.69 -4.78 4.79
CA ARG A 604 -10.53 -5.12 5.62
C ARG A 604 -9.65 -6.17 4.94
N PHE A 605 -8.37 -6.17 5.29
CA PHE A 605 -7.42 -7.14 4.74
C PHE A 605 -7.56 -8.51 5.41
N ARG A 606 -7.49 -9.56 4.60
CA ARG A 606 -7.55 -10.95 5.04
C ARG A 606 -6.17 -11.60 5.10
N GLU A 607 -5.14 -11.09 4.43
CA GLU A 607 -3.84 -11.76 4.32
C GLU A 607 -2.72 -10.96 5.01
N THR A 608 -1.89 -11.63 5.83
CA THR A 608 -0.79 -10.99 6.60
C THR A 608 0.27 -10.28 5.76
N THR A 609 0.29 -10.48 4.45
CA THR A 609 1.13 -9.72 3.54
C THR A 609 0.72 -8.24 3.42
N PHE A 610 -0.50 -7.88 3.84
CA PHE A 610 -1.03 -6.51 3.82
C PHE A 610 -0.93 -5.77 5.17
N ILE A 611 -0.02 -6.17 6.06
CA ILE A 611 0.09 -5.59 7.42
C ILE A 611 0.40 -4.08 7.38
N VAL A 612 1.29 -3.65 6.48
CA VAL A 612 1.60 -2.21 6.34
C VAL A 612 0.41 -1.44 5.78
N GLU A 613 -0.31 -1.99 4.80
CA GLU A 613 -1.52 -1.37 4.26
C GLU A 613 -2.62 -1.24 5.31
N ALA A 614 -2.79 -2.27 6.15
CA ALA A 614 -3.70 -2.24 7.28
C ALA A 614 -3.32 -1.13 8.28
N LEU A 615 -2.03 -1.02 8.63
CA LEU A 615 -1.53 0.04 9.50
C LEU A 615 -1.73 1.44 8.89
N TYR A 616 -1.50 1.60 7.59
CA TYR A 616 -1.68 2.86 6.87
C TYR A 616 -3.11 3.38 6.92
N ARG A 617 -4.12 2.51 7.09
CA ARG A 617 -5.51 2.96 7.24
C ARG A 617 -5.81 3.56 8.61
N THR A 618 -4.96 3.31 9.60
CA THR A 618 -5.25 3.70 10.99
C THR A 618 -5.02 5.19 11.27
N ALA A 619 -5.85 5.77 12.13
CA ALA A 619 -5.63 7.08 12.74
C ALA A 619 -4.32 7.10 13.55
N CYS A 620 -3.91 5.98 14.14
CA CYS A 620 -2.64 5.83 14.85
C CYS A 620 -1.45 6.17 13.93
N PHE A 621 -1.48 5.72 12.67
CA PHE A 621 -0.44 6.05 11.69
C PHE A 621 -0.67 7.42 11.06
N GLN A 622 -1.89 7.70 10.59
CA GLN A 622 -2.21 8.91 9.83
C GLN A 622 -2.09 10.19 10.66
N LYS A 623 -2.39 10.12 11.97
CA LYS A 623 -2.41 11.27 12.88
C LYS A 623 -1.44 11.11 14.06
N GLY A 624 -1.34 9.89 14.62
CA GLY A 624 -0.56 9.62 15.82
C GLY A 624 0.93 9.34 15.60
N GLN A 625 1.40 9.26 14.35
CA GLN A 625 2.79 8.90 14.00
C GLN A 625 3.27 7.59 14.65
N VAL A 626 2.41 6.57 14.75
CA VAL A 626 2.86 5.24 15.19
C VAL A 626 3.77 4.60 14.14
N SER A 627 4.78 3.86 14.60
CA SER A 627 5.66 3.03 13.77
C SER A 627 5.74 1.61 14.30
N CYS A 628 6.29 0.68 13.52
CA CYS A 628 6.44 -0.72 13.95
C CYS A 628 7.25 -0.85 15.25
N GLY A 629 8.25 0.02 15.48
CA GLY A 629 9.11 0.03 16.67
C GLY A 629 8.44 0.43 17.99
N HIS A 630 7.22 0.96 17.93
CA HIS A 630 6.42 1.20 19.13
C HIS A 630 5.88 -0.10 19.74
N CYS A 631 5.78 -1.16 18.93
CA CYS A 631 5.19 -2.45 19.31
C CYS A 631 6.15 -3.61 19.16
N HIS A 632 7.07 -3.55 18.19
CA HIS A 632 8.02 -4.61 17.88
C HIS A 632 9.46 -4.23 18.24
N ASP A 633 10.21 -5.24 18.65
CA ASP A 633 11.66 -5.16 18.85
C ASP A 633 12.36 -6.13 17.88
N PRO A 634 13.01 -5.62 16.81
CA PRO A 634 13.70 -6.45 15.83
C PRO A 634 14.99 -7.08 16.38
N HIS A 635 15.49 -6.61 17.52
CA HIS A 635 16.72 -7.08 18.17
C HIS A 635 16.46 -7.51 19.62
N GLY A 636 15.22 -7.92 19.92
CA GLY A 636 14.82 -8.28 21.29
C GLY A 636 15.61 -9.47 21.83
N GLN A 637 15.96 -9.38 23.11
CA GLN A 637 16.56 -10.50 23.84
C GLN A 637 15.60 -11.71 23.82
N ASN A 638 16.14 -12.93 23.77
CA ASN A 638 15.37 -14.16 23.69
C ASN A 638 14.37 -14.20 22.50
N ALA A 639 14.76 -13.66 21.33
CA ALA A 639 13.92 -13.67 20.13
C ALA A 639 13.42 -15.07 19.71
N SER A 640 14.11 -16.14 20.12
CA SER A 640 13.67 -17.53 19.96
C SER A 640 12.38 -17.86 20.71
N ALA A 641 12.19 -17.31 21.93
CA ALA A 641 10.98 -17.46 22.74
C ALA A 641 9.90 -16.40 22.41
N ASN A 642 10.25 -15.36 21.65
CA ASN A 642 9.35 -14.30 21.22
C ASN A 642 9.16 -14.31 19.69
N PRO A 643 8.45 -15.31 19.13
CA PRO A 643 8.29 -15.46 17.68
C PRO A 643 7.48 -14.34 17.02
N LYS A 644 6.85 -13.46 17.79
CA LYS A 644 6.15 -12.27 17.28
C LYS A 644 7.00 -11.00 17.35
N SER A 645 8.21 -11.09 17.92
CA SER A 645 9.12 -9.96 18.13
C SER A 645 8.42 -8.79 18.85
N LEU A 646 7.56 -9.09 19.83
CA LEU A 646 6.82 -8.07 20.58
C LEU A 646 7.73 -7.41 21.61
N LYS A 647 7.72 -6.08 21.66
CA LYS A 647 8.47 -5.29 22.64
C LYS A 647 7.97 -5.50 24.07
N PHE A 648 6.65 -5.74 24.23
CA PHE A 648 6.00 -5.94 25.52
C PHE A 648 5.31 -7.31 25.57
N LEU A 649 6.08 -8.39 25.60
CA LEU A 649 5.55 -9.75 25.54
C LEU A 649 4.58 -10.07 26.68
N ASP A 650 4.97 -9.76 27.92
CA ASP A 650 4.20 -10.10 29.13
C ASP A 650 3.15 -9.05 29.49
N GLN A 651 3.22 -7.87 28.88
CA GLN A 651 2.33 -6.73 29.15
C GLN A 651 1.86 -6.08 27.85
N PRO A 652 1.10 -6.81 27.00
CA PRO A 652 0.80 -6.40 25.63
C PRO A 652 0.06 -5.06 25.54
N ASP A 653 -0.77 -4.71 26.53
CA ASP A 653 -1.53 -3.45 26.55
C ASP A 653 -0.61 -2.21 26.62
N ARG A 654 0.65 -2.37 27.08
CA ARG A 654 1.64 -1.28 27.03
C ARG A 654 1.89 -0.76 25.62
N MET A 655 1.69 -1.60 24.58
CA MET A 655 1.76 -1.14 23.19
C MET A 655 0.79 0.02 22.94
N CYS A 656 -0.42 -0.06 23.48
CA CYS A 656 -1.49 0.92 23.28
C CYS A 656 -1.42 2.08 24.29
N LEU A 657 -1.14 1.77 25.56
CA LEU A 657 -1.15 2.74 26.65
C LEU A 657 -0.02 3.78 26.59
N GLN A 658 0.97 3.60 25.70
CA GLN A 658 1.96 4.61 25.35
C GLN A 658 1.30 5.93 24.91
N CYS A 659 0.21 5.84 24.14
CA CYS A 659 -0.53 7.02 23.65
C CYS A 659 -1.93 7.13 24.28
N HIS A 660 -2.51 6.01 24.71
CA HIS A 660 -3.86 5.94 25.24
C HIS A 660 -3.89 5.81 26.77
N SER A 661 -3.08 6.60 27.47
CA SER A 661 -2.88 6.52 28.92
C SER A 661 -4.17 6.73 29.73
N GLN A 662 -5.17 7.42 29.17
CA GLN A 662 -6.49 7.61 29.79
C GLN A 662 -7.22 6.30 30.11
N PHE A 663 -6.87 5.20 29.42
CA PHE A 663 -7.49 3.90 29.64
C PHE A 663 -6.72 3.01 30.63
N ALA A 664 -5.54 3.43 31.10
CA ALA A 664 -4.68 2.60 31.96
C ALA A 664 -5.37 2.17 33.27
N GLN A 665 -6.25 3.01 33.83
CA GLN A 665 -7.00 2.73 35.06
C GLN A 665 -8.50 2.50 34.83
N SER A 666 -8.94 2.47 33.58
CA SER A 666 -10.36 2.37 33.22
C SER A 666 -10.63 1.30 32.17
N ALA A 667 -9.70 0.36 31.98
CA ALA A 667 -9.82 -0.72 31.01
C ALA A 667 -11.11 -1.52 31.18
N GLU A 668 -11.49 -1.93 32.39
CA GLU A 668 -12.76 -2.65 32.63
C GLU A 668 -14.00 -1.83 32.23
N ARG A 669 -14.02 -0.51 32.49
CA ARG A 669 -15.12 0.37 32.06
C ARG A 669 -15.16 0.49 30.53
N HIS A 670 -14.00 0.61 29.91
CA HIS A 670 -13.87 0.76 28.47
C HIS A 670 -14.23 -0.53 27.73
N THR A 671 -13.68 -1.66 28.15
CA THR A 671 -13.86 -2.96 27.50
C THR A 671 -15.11 -3.68 27.99
N ARG A 672 -15.73 -3.26 29.10
CA ARG A 672 -16.85 -3.96 29.77
C ARG A 672 -16.55 -5.43 30.07
N HIS A 673 -15.28 -5.74 30.32
CA HIS A 673 -14.80 -7.07 30.68
C HIS A 673 -13.96 -6.98 31.95
N PRO A 674 -14.02 -8.01 32.83
CA PRO A 674 -13.17 -8.07 34.00
C PRO A 674 -11.69 -7.90 33.64
N ILE A 675 -10.94 -7.13 34.42
CA ILE A 675 -9.56 -6.70 34.10
C ILE A 675 -8.58 -7.84 33.79
N GLN A 676 -8.79 -9.02 34.38
CA GLN A 676 -7.93 -10.19 34.18
C GLN A 676 -8.32 -11.06 32.98
N SER A 677 -9.47 -10.80 32.36
CA SER A 677 -9.96 -11.58 31.23
C SER A 677 -9.27 -11.20 29.91
N GLU A 678 -9.22 -12.14 28.95
CA GLU A 678 -8.72 -11.85 27.59
C GLU A 678 -9.52 -10.73 26.91
N GLY A 679 -10.82 -10.61 27.20
CA GLY A 679 -11.68 -9.54 26.68
C GLY A 679 -11.31 -8.13 27.17
N SER A 680 -10.50 -8.00 28.24
CA SER A 680 -10.00 -6.70 28.71
C SER A 680 -8.70 -6.26 28.03
N ARG A 681 -8.08 -7.12 27.21
CA ARG A 681 -6.87 -6.76 26.44
C ARG A 681 -7.24 -5.88 25.26
N CYS A 682 -6.49 -4.81 25.05
CA CYS A 682 -6.76 -3.86 23.95
C CYS A 682 -6.74 -4.59 22.60
N VAL A 683 -5.75 -5.47 22.41
CA VAL A 683 -5.55 -6.24 21.18
C VAL A 683 -6.70 -7.20 20.87
N SER A 684 -7.49 -7.64 21.85
CA SER A 684 -8.60 -8.58 21.62
C SER A 684 -9.70 -7.97 20.74
N CYS A 685 -9.99 -6.68 20.93
CA CYS A 685 -11.01 -5.97 20.18
C CYS A 685 -10.43 -5.13 19.04
N HIS A 686 -9.28 -4.49 19.25
CA HIS A 686 -8.66 -3.57 18.28
C HIS A 686 -7.74 -4.27 17.28
N MET A 687 -7.26 -5.46 17.60
CA MET A 687 -6.41 -6.26 16.70
C MET A 687 -6.87 -7.73 16.70
N PRO A 688 -8.14 -8.02 16.36
CA PRO A 688 -8.66 -9.37 16.36
C PRO A 688 -7.89 -10.26 15.38
N PRO A 689 -7.76 -11.57 15.65
CA PRO A 689 -7.06 -12.51 14.79
C PRO A 689 -7.90 -12.83 13.54
N ILE A 690 -7.87 -11.95 12.55
CA ILE A 690 -8.66 -12.07 11.31
C ILE A 690 -7.79 -12.08 10.05
N MET A 691 -6.46 -12.07 10.17
CA MET A 691 -5.58 -12.15 9.01
C MET A 691 -5.02 -13.57 8.86
N ASN A 692 -5.28 -14.23 7.75
CA ASN A 692 -4.67 -15.49 7.37
C ASN A 692 -3.14 -15.38 7.33
N SER A 693 -2.47 -16.37 7.93
CA SER A 693 -1.02 -16.51 7.96
C SER A 693 -0.65 -17.97 8.10
N LEU A 694 -0.02 -18.60 7.11
CA LEU A 694 0.58 -19.94 7.25
C LEU A 694 -0.31 -20.98 7.98
N LEU A 695 -1.62 -21.00 7.68
CA LEU A 695 -2.66 -21.84 8.29
C LEU A 695 -3.02 -21.55 9.76
N PHE A 696 -2.79 -20.34 10.23
CA PHE A 696 -3.42 -19.78 11.42
C PHE A 696 -3.93 -18.36 11.14
N GLN A 697 -4.67 -17.79 12.09
CA GLN A 697 -5.11 -16.40 12.02
C GLN A 697 -4.24 -15.50 12.91
N ALA A 698 -3.57 -14.55 12.29
CA ALA A 698 -2.81 -13.48 12.93
C ALA A 698 -3.69 -12.25 13.18
N ARG A 699 -3.22 -11.40 14.11
CA ARG A 699 -3.89 -10.16 14.50
C ARG A 699 -3.82 -9.12 13.38
N THR A 700 -4.97 -8.48 13.08
CA THR A 700 -5.02 -7.35 12.15
C THR A 700 -4.22 -6.15 12.67
N HIS A 701 -3.62 -5.41 11.74
CA HIS A 701 -2.93 -4.15 12.04
C HIS A 701 -3.76 -2.92 11.66
N GLN A 702 -5.03 -3.11 11.28
CA GLN A 702 -6.02 -2.03 11.20
C GLN A 702 -6.61 -1.78 12.59
N ILE A 703 -5.79 -1.17 13.46
CA ILE A 703 -5.97 -1.08 14.93
C ILE A 703 -7.21 -0.27 15.35
N ASP A 704 -7.60 0.70 14.55
CA ASP A 704 -8.74 1.59 14.83
C ASP A 704 -10.06 1.10 14.22
N ASP A 705 -10.09 -0.13 13.71
CA ASP A 705 -11.32 -0.78 13.28
C ASP A 705 -12.12 -1.27 14.49
N ILE A 706 -13.13 -0.50 14.88
CA ILE A 706 -14.04 -0.84 15.96
C ILE A 706 -15.07 -1.87 15.46
N PRO A 707 -15.41 -2.92 16.24
CA PRO A 707 -16.44 -3.88 15.89
C PRO A 707 -17.72 -3.24 15.32
N ASN A 708 -18.06 -3.61 14.08
CA ASN A 708 -19.18 -3.00 13.34
C ASN A 708 -20.31 -4.02 13.12
N ALA A 709 -21.37 -3.94 13.93
CA ALA A 709 -22.53 -4.83 13.79
C ALA A 709 -23.18 -4.75 12.41
N ALA A 710 -23.28 -3.55 11.82
CA ALA A 710 -23.97 -3.36 10.56
C ALA A 710 -23.25 -4.08 9.40
N MET A 711 -21.92 -4.11 9.40
CA MET A 711 -21.16 -4.83 8.38
C MET A 711 -21.22 -6.35 8.55
N THR A 712 -21.13 -6.83 9.79
CA THR A 712 -21.29 -8.25 10.07
C THR A 712 -22.72 -8.73 9.78
N LEU A 713 -23.74 -7.92 10.05
CA LEU A 713 -25.13 -8.18 9.63
C LEU A 713 -25.26 -8.22 8.11
N ARG A 714 -24.61 -7.29 7.41
CA ARG A 714 -24.68 -7.19 5.96
C ARG A 714 -24.00 -8.36 5.26
N PHE A 715 -22.78 -8.71 5.66
CA PHE A 715 -21.94 -9.67 4.92
C PHE A 715 -21.82 -11.04 5.59
N GLY A 716 -22.25 -11.17 6.85
CA GLY A 716 -22.03 -12.35 7.67
C GLY A 716 -20.65 -12.37 8.34
N PRO A 717 -20.47 -13.19 9.40
CA PRO A 717 -19.23 -13.26 10.16
C PRO A 717 -18.03 -13.83 9.38
N GLU A 718 -18.26 -14.58 8.30
CA GLU A 718 -17.19 -15.12 7.45
C GLU A 718 -16.56 -14.03 6.56
N GLU A 719 -17.39 -13.10 6.04
CA GLU A 719 -16.97 -12.05 5.12
C GLU A 719 -16.85 -10.66 5.78
N SER A 720 -17.19 -10.58 7.06
CA SER A 720 -17.01 -9.41 7.92
C SER A 720 -16.88 -9.86 9.40
N PRO A 721 -15.75 -10.50 9.78
CA PRO A 721 -15.56 -11.03 11.12
C PRO A 721 -15.60 -9.95 12.20
N ASN A 722 -16.23 -10.26 13.32
CA ASN A 722 -16.40 -9.30 14.41
C ASN A 722 -15.68 -9.79 15.67
N ALA A 723 -14.88 -8.93 16.30
CA ALA A 723 -14.07 -9.29 17.46
C ALA A 723 -14.91 -9.91 18.60
N CYS A 724 -16.14 -9.43 18.80
CA CYS A 724 -17.04 -10.00 19.81
C CYS A 724 -17.45 -11.44 19.47
N LEU A 725 -17.82 -11.70 18.20
CA LEU A 725 -18.27 -13.02 17.76
C LEU A 725 -17.12 -14.04 17.65
N LEU A 726 -15.86 -13.59 17.68
CA LEU A 726 -14.70 -14.50 17.79
C LEU A 726 -14.61 -15.16 19.18
N CYS A 727 -15.10 -14.50 20.23
CA CYS A 727 -15.13 -15.04 21.59
C CYS A 727 -16.51 -15.56 21.98
N HIS A 728 -17.58 -14.89 21.55
CA HIS A 728 -18.97 -15.25 21.81
C HIS A 728 -19.56 -16.07 20.67
N THR A 729 -18.98 -17.24 20.41
CA THR A 729 -19.30 -18.09 19.25
C THR A 729 -20.71 -18.69 19.31
N ASP A 730 -21.35 -18.67 20.48
CA ASP A 730 -22.72 -19.12 20.72
C ASP A 730 -23.77 -17.99 20.56
N ARG A 731 -23.34 -16.82 20.09
CA ARG A 731 -24.20 -15.64 19.86
C ARG A 731 -24.32 -15.31 18.39
N GLY A 732 -25.46 -14.71 18.03
CA GLY A 732 -25.76 -14.24 16.68
C GLY A 732 -25.50 -12.74 16.48
N THR A 733 -25.69 -12.29 15.24
CA THR A 733 -25.53 -10.89 14.83
C THR A 733 -26.53 -9.94 15.49
N ASP A 734 -27.73 -10.40 15.87
CA ASP A 734 -28.71 -9.58 16.60
C ASP A 734 -28.24 -9.26 18.02
N TRP A 735 -27.68 -10.24 18.72
CA TRP A 735 -27.06 -10.03 20.02
C TRP A 735 -25.91 -9.01 19.90
N LEU A 736 -25.03 -9.18 18.90
CA LEU A 736 -23.94 -8.25 18.63
C LEU A 736 -24.45 -6.81 18.44
N LYS A 737 -25.51 -6.63 17.64
CA LYS A 737 -26.11 -5.31 17.41
C LYS A 737 -26.62 -4.70 18.71
N GLN A 738 -27.33 -5.46 19.53
CA GLN A 738 -27.83 -4.99 20.83
C GLN A 738 -26.69 -4.58 21.76
N GLN A 739 -25.63 -5.39 21.86
CA GLN A 739 -24.48 -5.06 22.70
C GLN A 739 -23.78 -3.78 22.23
N LEU A 740 -23.53 -3.63 20.93
CA LEU A 740 -22.86 -2.44 20.40
C LEU A 740 -23.71 -1.17 20.49
N LEU A 741 -25.04 -1.27 20.40
CA LEU A 741 -25.92 -0.13 20.70
C LEU A 741 -25.82 0.28 22.16
N ALA A 742 -25.81 -0.68 23.10
CA ALA A 742 -25.62 -0.40 24.52
C ALA A 742 -24.24 0.20 24.86
N TYR A 743 -23.24 0.05 23.98
CA TYR A 743 -21.94 0.68 24.11
C TYR A 743 -21.96 2.18 23.84
N ASN A 744 -22.79 2.65 22.90
CA ASN A 744 -22.87 4.06 22.48
C ASN A 744 -23.79 4.93 23.35
N HIS A 745 -24.52 4.34 24.31
CA HIS A 745 -25.50 5.02 25.15
C HIS A 745 -25.03 5.29 26.60
N ASN A 746 -23.75 5.05 26.90
CA ASN A 746 -23.06 5.44 28.13
C ASN A 746 -21.73 6.10 27.78
#